data_AF-A0A8S1XRP1-F1
#
_entry.id   AF-A0A8S1XRP1-F1
#
_cell.length_a   1.000
_cell.length_b   1.000
_cell.length_c   1.000
_cell.angle_alpha   90.00
_cell.angle_beta   90.00
_cell.angle_gamma   90.00
#
_symmetry.space_group_name_H-M   'P 1'
#
loop_
_entity.id
_entity.type
_entity.pdbx_description
1 polymer ?
#
loop_
_entity_poly.entity_id
_entity_poly.type
_entity_poly.pdbx_seq_one_letter_code
_entity_poly.pdbx_strand_id
1 'polypeptide(L)'
;MFIQILFLVLTLQKSQTQKVNEQNTQITFLENQNFKKQDPYEINYEEEEPSDSNVFFYFHQYANFITWAILVDLGIIANRYGILIQYKIEVHAIIMTLVIIPSVIAEFFMIFADGEPELYGQESLEDIHGLLGFFFLGVIIVQVIGGIVLKFCILSIKMQNHLKIKSILHIYLGYAIYILGKIQLGFGYYLSYTNAPNEGQGSLTSFWCVYSLMFFWRIIFEFLYQNGKIYQLFKQQKERPRQHSGTLQDSLLIQYIEQNEQSQLINEFQNKFWVIFNNEIIDLTEFVHPGGQYIWNKVKGREISRFLYGSCGLEDESAKQYQHTKNAIVLLKNNVIGTLNSIAFTIPIGESAENTCTQWKLNTITILNDKTSYFGFLNPQFRIISQFTSIHSFGKYFQLKSLESKNIPIRQYTCVSSMAPENVEYRRELVKYVESIVNNNQQAKAPLQPKYLNELPMIIKYYDSQNGFSKYIHNHKGEFYDIQGPYGPPHGIPNRGKIVIISGGTGIFPFLDLLDFLLKSITYSITLNKYGKQIADNLNPYDCQFNTNVHVTLFFAVANRSELIGSDILFPIIQIQKHLEKEVLRLIIKIREKIDGIETINDRYSKEMFGRVLGNNLDYQRYLICGPPQMQASVPPILREMGVQDHLIHFI
;
A
#
# COMPACT_ATOMS: atom_id res chain seq x y z
N MET A 1 -1.35 -38.64 6.17
CA MET A 1 -0.10 -38.51 5.39
C MET A 1 1.16 -38.72 6.22
N PHE A 2 1.47 -37.91 7.26
CA PHE A 2 2.67 -38.11 8.09
C PHE A 2 2.70 -39.48 8.81
N ILE A 3 1.58 -39.88 9.41
CA ILE A 3 1.42 -41.22 10.02
C ILE A 3 1.53 -42.35 8.97
N GLN A 4 1.09 -42.11 7.73
CA GLN A 4 1.17 -43.10 6.65
C GLN A 4 2.60 -43.24 6.10
N ILE A 5 3.38 -42.15 6.07
CA ILE A 5 4.81 -42.18 5.72
C ILE A 5 5.60 -42.87 6.82
N LEU A 6 5.30 -42.59 8.09
CA LEU A 6 5.90 -43.29 9.23
C LEU A 6 5.58 -44.79 9.18
N PHE A 7 4.33 -45.14 8.86
CA PHE A 7 3.93 -46.54 8.65
C PHE A 7 4.71 -47.16 7.49
N LEU A 8 4.82 -46.49 6.33
CA LEU A 8 5.54 -46.99 5.15
C LEU A 8 7.03 -47.23 5.42
N VAL A 9 7.69 -46.34 6.17
CA VAL A 9 9.10 -46.50 6.57
C VAL A 9 9.25 -47.72 7.49
N LEU A 10 8.36 -47.88 8.47
CA LEU A 10 8.34 -49.04 9.36
C LEU A 10 8.04 -50.35 8.61
N THR A 11 7.16 -50.34 7.59
CA THR A 11 6.89 -51.54 6.77
C THR A 11 8.06 -51.90 5.86
N LEU A 12 8.79 -50.90 5.34
CA LEU A 12 9.97 -51.12 4.50
C LEU A 12 11.14 -51.69 5.31
N GLN A 13 11.31 -51.24 6.56
CA GLN A 13 12.32 -51.77 7.47
C GLN A 13 12.02 -53.24 7.81
N LYS A 14 10.75 -53.59 8.08
CA LYS A 14 10.32 -54.97 8.32
C LYS A 14 10.47 -55.89 7.09
N SER A 15 10.35 -55.33 5.88
CA SER A 15 10.53 -56.08 4.62
C SER A 15 11.99 -56.38 4.27
N GLN A 16 12.96 -55.58 4.77
CA GLN A 16 14.37 -55.85 4.54
C GLN A 16 14.91 -56.93 5.48
N THR A 17 14.41 -57.00 6.71
CA THR A 17 14.80 -58.05 7.68
C THR A 17 14.27 -59.44 7.28
N GLN A 18 13.17 -59.51 6.53
CA GLN A 18 12.52 -60.78 6.17
C GLN A 18 13.04 -61.46 4.89
N LYS A 19 13.99 -60.85 4.16
CA LYS A 19 14.47 -61.36 2.85
C LYS A 19 15.79 -62.15 2.87
N VAL A 20 16.34 -62.46 4.05
CA VAL A 20 17.61 -63.21 4.18
C VAL A 20 17.41 -64.69 4.55
N ASN A 21 16.22 -65.11 4.96
CA ASN A 21 15.91 -66.51 5.25
C ASN A 21 14.88 -67.05 4.28
N GLU A 22 15.31 -67.61 3.15
CA GLU A 22 14.68 -68.75 2.45
C GLU A 22 15.30 -68.93 1.06
N GLN A 23 16.24 -69.86 0.94
CA GLN A 23 16.35 -70.83 -0.17
C GLN A 23 17.63 -71.66 -0.02
N ASN A 24 17.51 -72.86 0.55
CA ASN A 24 18.41 -73.97 0.23
C ASN A 24 17.64 -75.29 0.31
N THR A 25 17.15 -75.72 -0.85
CA THR A 25 16.51 -77.02 -1.06
C THR A 25 17.56 -78.03 -1.54
N GLN A 26 17.48 -79.22 -0.98
CA GLN A 26 18.41 -80.35 -1.03
C GLN A 26 18.70 -80.89 -2.44
N ILE A 27 19.97 -81.21 -2.71
CA ILE A 27 20.38 -82.33 -3.56
C ILE A 27 21.48 -83.12 -2.84
N THR A 28 21.13 -84.33 -2.42
CA THR A 28 22.02 -85.39 -1.94
C THR A 28 22.61 -86.19 -3.10
N PHE A 29 23.93 -86.38 -3.16
CA PHE A 29 24.53 -87.69 -3.47
C PHE A 29 26.07 -87.74 -3.23
N LEU A 30 26.48 -88.78 -2.51
CA LEU A 30 27.82 -89.38 -2.29
C LEU A 30 28.75 -88.85 -1.18
N GLU A 31 28.86 -89.72 -0.18
CA GLU A 31 29.94 -89.88 0.80
C GLU A 31 31.34 -89.86 0.18
N ASN A 32 32.28 -89.11 0.76
CA ASN A 32 33.43 -89.72 1.45
C ASN A 32 34.30 -88.71 2.23
N GLN A 33 34.67 -89.15 3.44
CA GLN A 33 35.84 -88.80 4.26
C GLN A 33 35.89 -87.44 5.01
N ASN A 34 35.57 -87.56 6.30
CA ASN A 34 36.14 -86.87 7.47
C ASN A 34 37.22 -85.80 7.22
N PHE A 35 36.78 -84.55 7.15
CA PHE A 35 37.51 -83.40 7.66
C PHE A 35 36.52 -82.57 8.48
N LYS A 36 36.77 -82.41 9.79
CA LYS A 36 36.09 -81.37 10.60
C LYS A 36 36.53 -80.00 10.05
N LYS A 37 35.82 -79.49 9.05
CA LYS A 37 35.79 -78.07 8.75
C LYS A 37 34.82 -77.44 9.73
N GLN A 38 35.35 -76.68 10.69
CA GLN A 38 34.60 -75.57 11.28
C GLN A 38 34.11 -74.73 10.09
N ASP A 39 32.80 -74.58 9.93
CA ASP A 39 32.24 -73.72 8.90
C ASP A 39 32.62 -72.29 9.25
N PRO A 40 33.48 -71.59 8.49
CA PRO A 40 33.83 -70.19 8.78
C PRO A 40 32.64 -69.23 8.61
N TYR A 41 31.45 -69.75 8.33
CA TYR A 41 30.20 -69.01 8.15
C TYR A 41 29.10 -69.36 9.17
N GLU A 42 29.37 -70.14 10.23
CA GLU A 42 28.51 -70.14 11.43
C GLU A 42 28.69 -68.80 12.17
N ILE A 43 28.09 -67.75 11.62
CA ILE A 43 27.86 -66.49 12.31
C ILE A 43 26.78 -66.80 13.34
N ASN A 44 27.17 -66.90 14.61
CA ASN A 44 26.24 -66.76 15.73
C ASN A 44 25.60 -65.38 15.59
N TYR A 45 24.42 -65.32 14.98
CA TYR A 45 23.50 -64.21 15.20
C TYR A 45 22.94 -64.39 16.60
N GLU A 46 23.70 -63.97 17.61
CA GLU A 46 23.07 -63.55 18.85
C GLU A 46 22.15 -62.40 18.43
N GLU A 47 20.84 -62.62 18.51
CA GLU A 47 19.85 -61.55 18.41
C GLU A 47 20.11 -60.62 19.59
N GLU A 48 21.05 -59.67 19.42
CA GLU A 48 21.21 -58.55 20.34
C GLU A 48 19.86 -57.83 20.36
N GLU A 49 19.16 -57.92 21.49
CA GLU A 49 17.94 -57.14 21.69
C GLU A 49 18.29 -55.68 21.39
N PRO A 50 17.53 -55.00 20.52
CA PRO A 50 17.85 -53.63 20.14
C PRO A 50 17.84 -52.78 21.40
N SER A 51 19.02 -52.29 21.79
CA SER A 51 19.16 -51.41 22.93
C SER A 51 18.29 -50.16 22.71
N ASP A 52 17.65 -49.66 23.77
CA ASP A 52 16.82 -48.43 23.69
C ASP A 52 17.62 -47.25 23.08
N SER A 53 18.94 -47.21 23.28
CA SER A 53 19.87 -46.25 22.67
C SER A 53 19.85 -46.27 21.14
N ASN A 54 19.74 -47.45 20.51
CA ASN A 54 19.65 -47.55 19.05
C ASN A 54 18.32 -46.94 18.54
N VAL A 55 17.22 -47.16 19.26
CA VAL A 55 15.92 -46.58 18.91
C VAL A 55 15.97 -45.05 18.97
N PHE A 56 16.56 -44.50 20.04
CA PHE A 56 16.71 -43.05 20.18
C PHE A 56 17.66 -42.44 19.15
N PHE A 57 18.75 -43.12 18.82
CA PHE A 57 19.68 -42.71 17.77
C PHE A 57 18.98 -42.63 16.40
N TYR A 58 18.28 -43.69 15.98
CA TYR A 58 17.55 -43.67 14.70
C TYR A 58 16.41 -42.65 14.72
N PHE A 59 15.71 -42.48 15.85
CA PHE A 59 14.72 -41.41 15.97
C PHE A 59 15.37 -40.03 15.80
N HIS A 60 16.48 -39.76 16.46
CA HIS A 60 17.23 -38.51 16.32
C HIS A 60 17.65 -38.27 14.88
N GLN A 61 18.28 -39.27 14.25
CA GLN A 61 18.75 -39.21 12.86
C GLN A 61 17.61 -38.91 11.88
N TYR A 62 16.54 -39.72 11.89
CA TYR A 62 15.46 -39.58 10.92
C TYR A 62 14.54 -38.39 11.22
N ALA A 63 14.27 -38.09 12.49
CA ALA A 63 13.47 -36.91 12.85
C ALA A 63 14.18 -35.64 12.39
N ASN A 64 15.47 -35.47 12.73
CA ASN A 64 16.24 -34.31 12.32
C ASN A 64 16.46 -34.25 10.80
N PHE A 65 16.58 -35.40 10.12
CA PHE A 65 16.58 -35.42 8.66
C PHE A 65 15.28 -34.88 8.06
N ILE A 66 14.13 -35.40 8.48
CA ILE A 66 12.83 -34.94 7.95
C ILE A 66 12.61 -33.45 8.25
N THR A 67 12.88 -33.02 9.48
CA THR A 67 12.65 -31.63 9.88
C THR A 67 13.63 -30.67 9.19
N TRP A 68 14.94 -30.91 9.28
CA TRP A 68 15.96 -29.98 8.80
C TRP A 68 16.31 -30.15 7.32
N ALA A 69 16.23 -31.36 6.73
CA ALA A 69 16.48 -31.54 5.30
C ALA A 69 15.31 -31.05 4.44
N ILE A 70 14.06 -31.23 4.91
CA ILE A 70 12.85 -31.02 4.11
C ILE A 70 11.96 -29.90 4.68
N LEU A 71 11.44 -30.06 5.91
CA LEU A 71 10.40 -29.16 6.43
C LEU A 71 10.88 -27.72 6.60
N VAL A 72 12.12 -27.49 7.03
CA VAL A 72 12.68 -26.14 7.15
C VAL A 72 12.68 -25.41 5.80
N ASP A 73 13.10 -26.08 4.73
CA ASP A 73 13.07 -25.49 3.39
C ASP A 73 11.64 -25.19 2.95
N LEU A 74 10.70 -26.12 3.19
CA LEU A 74 9.27 -25.87 2.91
C LEU A 74 8.73 -24.67 3.69
N GLY A 75 9.11 -24.50 4.96
CA GLY A 75 8.71 -23.37 5.79
C GLY A 75 9.30 -22.04 5.31
N ILE A 76 10.54 -22.05 4.80
CA ILE A 76 11.17 -20.87 4.19
C ILE A 76 10.50 -20.53 2.86
N ILE A 77 10.28 -21.53 2.00
CA ILE A 77 9.60 -21.41 0.70
C ILE A 77 8.18 -20.86 0.90
N ALA A 78 7.41 -21.40 1.85
CA ALA A 78 6.06 -20.96 2.16
C ALA A 78 6.02 -19.49 2.60
N ASN A 79 6.93 -19.05 3.45
CA ASN A 79 6.96 -17.66 3.90
C ASN A 79 7.42 -16.68 2.79
N ARG A 80 8.47 -17.06 2.04
CA ARG A 80 9.09 -16.22 1.02
C ARG A 80 8.21 -16.06 -0.22
N TYR A 81 7.68 -17.17 -0.73
CA TYR A 81 6.94 -17.20 -2.00
C TYR A 81 5.43 -17.22 -1.81
N GLY A 82 4.93 -17.58 -0.62
CA GLY A 82 3.52 -17.49 -0.26
C GLY A 82 3.05 -16.07 0.03
N ILE A 83 3.61 -15.04 -0.63
CA ILE A 83 3.27 -13.63 -0.38
C ILE A 83 1.78 -13.33 -0.62
N LEU A 84 1.10 -14.17 -1.41
CA LEU A 84 -0.32 -14.09 -1.74
C LEU A 84 -1.22 -14.91 -0.80
N ILE A 85 -0.65 -15.69 0.11
CA ILE A 85 -1.39 -16.50 1.08
C ILE A 85 -1.63 -15.63 2.32
N GLN A 86 -2.89 -15.37 2.63
CA GLN A 86 -3.31 -14.60 3.82
C GLN A 86 -2.66 -15.13 5.10
N TYR A 87 -2.58 -16.46 5.20
CA TYR A 87 -2.06 -17.18 6.36
C TYR A 87 -0.58 -17.54 6.25
N LYS A 88 0.23 -16.85 5.42
CA LYS A 88 1.63 -17.27 5.19
C LYS A 88 2.47 -17.28 6.47
N ILE A 89 2.22 -16.34 7.39
CA ILE A 89 2.95 -16.25 8.66
C ILE A 89 2.53 -17.40 9.56
N GLU A 90 1.24 -17.75 9.57
CA GLU A 90 0.69 -18.90 10.27
C GLU A 90 1.24 -20.21 9.71
N VAL A 91 1.25 -20.39 8.39
CA VAL A 91 1.80 -21.57 7.72
C VAL A 91 3.28 -21.71 8.06
N HIS A 92 4.06 -20.64 7.97
CA HIS A 92 5.46 -20.63 8.39
C HIS A 92 5.61 -21.02 9.86
N ALA A 93 4.84 -20.41 10.76
CA ALA A 93 4.89 -20.70 12.19
C ALA A 93 4.51 -22.16 12.49
N ILE A 94 3.49 -22.70 11.83
CA ILE A 94 3.06 -24.11 11.98
C ILE A 94 4.18 -25.04 11.51
N ILE A 95 4.74 -24.82 10.31
CA ILE A 95 5.84 -25.65 9.79
C ILE A 95 7.05 -25.58 10.71
N MET A 96 7.45 -24.39 11.17
CA MET A 96 8.59 -24.24 12.08
C MET A 96 8.31 -24.86 13.45
N THR A 97 7.07 -24.82 13.94
CA THR A 97 6.69 -25.55 15.16
C THR A 97 6.84 -27.06 14.99
N LEU A 98 6.44 -27.58 13.82
CA LEU A 98 6.61 -28.99 13.45
C LEU A 98 8.07 -29.39 13.21
N VAL A 99 8.97 -28.45 12.93
CA VAL A 99 10.41 -28.69 12.90
C VAL A 99 10.97 -28.78 14.32
N ILE A 100 10.56 -27.86 15.18
CA ILE A 100 11.20 -27.63 16.46
C ILE A 100 10.77 -28.65 17.50
N ILE A 101 9.49 -29.03 17.55
CA ILE A 101 9.01 -30.01 18.53
C ILE A 101 9.75 -31.37 18.38
N PRO A 102 9.83 -32.00 17.19
CA PRO A 102 10.55 -33.25 17.04
C PRO A 102 12.04 -33.12 17.29
N SER A 103 12.68 -32.03 16.85
CA SER A 103 14.11 -31.81 17.13
C SER A 103 14.38 -31.67 18.63
N VAL A 104 13.57 -30.90 19.36
CA VAL A 104 13.69 -30.78 20.82
C VAL A 104 13.52 -32.15 21.51
N ILE A 105 12.52 -32.94 21.10
CA ILE A 105 12.30 -34.29 21.64
C ILE A 105 13.49 -35.21 21.32
N ALA A 106 14.00 -35.17 20.08
CA ALA A 106 15.15 -35.95 19.65
C ALA A 106 16.40 -35.61 20.45
N GLU A 107 16.70 -34.32 20.67
CA GLU A 107 17.82 -33.91 21.51
C GLU A 107 17.62 -34.39 22.96
N PHE A 108 16.41 -34.22 23.53
CA PHE A 108 16.16 -34.70 24.89
C PHE A 108 16.33 -36.21 25.03
N PHE A 109 15.89 -37.01 24.06
CA PHE A 109 16.14 -38.45 24.09
C PHE A 109 17.62 -38.79 24.02
N MET A 110 18.41 -38.09 23.20
CA MET A 110 19.86 -38.29 23.16
C MET A 110 20.55 -37.88 24.48
N ILE A 111 20.02 -36.86 25.17
CA ILE A 111 20.55 -36.41 26.47
C ILE A 111 20.22 -37.38 27.60
N PHE A 112 19.03 -37.98 27.58
CA PHE A 112 18.54 -38.85 28.67
C PHE A 112 18.77 -40.34 28.45
N ALA A 113 19.11 -40.75 27.23
CA ALA A 113 19.63 -42.08 26.96
C ALA A 113 21.04 -42.15 27.53
N ASP A 114 21.16 -42.50 28.82
CA ASP A 114 22.44 -42.77 29.49
C ASP A 114 23.17 -43.90 28.75
N GLY A 115 24.04 -43.51 27.81
CA GLY A 115 24.73 -44.41 26.89
C GLY A 115 24.60 -43.90 25.47
N GLU A 116 25.57 -43.09 25.04
CA GLU A 116 25.87 -42.98 23.62
C GLU A 116 26.03 -44.41 23.10
N PRO A 117 25.36 -44.79 21.99
CA PRO A 117 25.65 -46.09 21.39
C PRO A 117 27.17 -46.19 21.23
N GLU A 118 27.78 -47.31 21.61
CA GLU A 118 29.23 -47.56 21.44
C GLU A 118 29.55 -47.57 19.93
N LEU A 119 29.61 -46.37 19.36
CA LEU A 119 29.96 -46.15 17.99
C LEU A 119 31.49 -46.14 17.96
N TYR A 120 32.08 -47.24 17.50
CA TYR A 120 33.53 -47.36 17.36
C TYR A 120 34.05 -46.27 16.41
N GLY A 121 34.57 -45.16 16.94
CA GLY A 121 34.89 -43.97 16.15
C GLY A 121 35.42 -42.79 16.97
N GLN A 122 35.82 -41.71 16.30
CA GLN A 122 36.56 -40.58 16.87
C GLN A 122 35.77 -39.79 17.94
N GLU A 123 35.95 -40.12 19.22
CA GLU A 123 35.34 -39.44 20.39
C GLU A 123 35.25 -37.91 20.23
N SER A 124 36.32 -37.29 19.72
CA SER A 124 36.37 -35.82 19.52
C SER A 124 35.31 -35.23 18.58
N LEU A 125 34.82 -35.96 17.58
CA LEU A 125 33.80 -35.43 16.66
C LEU A 125 32.39 -35.56 17.23
N GLU A 126 32.15 -36.56 18.07
CA GLU A 126 30.88 -36.80 18.76
C GLU A 126 30.67 -35.71 19.82
N ASP A 127 31.70 -35.40 20.61
CA ASP A 127 31.71 -34.27 21.55
C ASP A 127 31.38 -32.93 20.86
N ILE A 128 31.99 -32.68 19.69
CA ILE A 128 31.77 -31.46 18.92
C ILE A 128 30.33 -31.43 18.36
N HIS A 129 29.81 -32.56 17.88
CA HIS A 129 28.44 -32.65 17.39
C HIS A 129 27.43 -32.38 18.50
N GLY A 130 27.58 -33.03 19.65
CA GLY A 130 26.74 -32.82 20.83
C GLY A 130 26.78 -31.38 21.32
N LEU A 131 27.97 -30.81 21.52
CA LEU A 131 28.12 -29.41 21.96
C LEU A 131 27.44 -28.41 21.02
N LEU A 132 27.63 -28.61 19.70
CA LEU A 132 26.98 -27.76 18.71
C LEU A 132 25.46 -27.98 18.68
N GLY A 133 24.98 -29.21 18.89
CA GLY A 133 23.56 -29.55 19.04
C GLY A 133 22.90 -28.79 20.20
N PHE A 134 23.53 -28.76 21.38
CA PHE A 134 23.04 -27.98 22.53
C PHE A 134 22.99 -26.48 22.26
N PHE A 135 24.07 -25.93 21.69
CA PHE A 135 24.09 -24.52 21.31
C PHE A 135 22.99 -24.20 20.30
N PHE A 136 22.82 -25.07 19.30
CA PHE A 136 21.82 -24.96 18.26
C PHE A 136 20.39 -24.96 18.84
N LEU A 137 20.11 -25.86 19.78
CA LEU A 137 18.84 -25.93 20.51
C LEU A 137 18.51 -24.61 21.23
N GLY A 138 19.49 -24.03 21.94
CA GLY A 138 19.32 -22.73 22.60
C GLY A 138 18.98 -21.60 21.62
N VAL A 139 19.66 -21.56 20.48
CA VAL A 139 19.40 -20.55 19.43
C VAL A 139 18.04 -20.75 18.76
N ILE A 140 17.59 -21.99 18.56
CA ILE A 140 16.24 -22.31 18.08
C ILE A 140 15.17 -21.75 19.01
N ILE A 141 15.30 -21.96 20.32
CA ILE A 141 14.34 -21.46 21.31
C ILE A 141 14.22 -19.94 21.23
N VAL A 142 15.37 -19.24 21.17
CA VAL A 142 15.41 -17.78 20.99
C VAL A 142 14.70 -17.35 19.71
N GLN A 143 14.88 -18.11 18.61
CA GLN A 143 14.24 -17.83 17.33
C GLN A 143 12.72 -18.03 17.36
N VAL A 144 12.20 -19.03 18.09
CA VAL A 144 10.75 -19.23 18.31
C VAL A 144 10.15 -18.06 19.06
N ILE A 145 10.76 -17.69 20.20
CA ILE A 145 10.31 -16.56 21.01
C ILE A 145 10.34 -15.28 20.16
N GLY A 146 11.42 -15.08 19.41
CA GLY A 146 11.57 -13.97 18.46
C GLY A 146 10.46 -13.94 17.40
N GLY A 147 10.09 -15.09 16.84
CA GLY A 147 9.00 -15.23 15.87
C GLY A 147 7.62 -14.89 16.46
N ILE A 148 7.34 -15.37 17.68
CA ILE A 148 6.10 -15.04 18.40
C ILE A 148 6.03 -13.54 18.69
N VAL A 149 7.10 -12.95 19.22
CA VAL A 149 7.19 -11.51 19.48
C VAL A 149 7.02 -10.71 18.19
N LEU A 150 7.63 -11.15 17.08
CA LEU A 150 7.47 -10.51 15.78
C LEU A 150 6.02 -10.57 15.29
N LYS A 151 5.33 -11.70 15.43
CA LYS A 151 3.90 -11.84 15.09
C LYS A 151 3.06 -10.83 15.88
N PHE A 152 3.25 -10.72 17.18
CA PHE A 152 2.58 -9.71 18.00
C PHE A 152 2.92 -8.29 17.57
N CYS A 153 4.16 -8.01 17.16
CA CYS A 153 4.56 -6.69 16.66
C CYS A 153 3.91 -6.34 15.32
N ILE A 154 3.73 -7.31 14.41
CA ILE A 154 3.06 -7.12 13.11
C ILE A 154 1.57 -6.81 13.32
N LEU A 155 0.93 -7.52 14.25
CA LEU A 155 -0.47 -7.34 14.59
C LEU A 155 -0.72 -6.07 15.43
N SER A 156 0.27 -5.63 16.21
CA SER A 156 0.17 -4.43 17.05
C SER A 156 0.35 -3.14 16.25
N ILE A 157 -0.57 -2.20 16.45
CA ILE A 157 -0.52 -0.86 15.85
C ILE A 157 0.62 -0.01 16.46
N LYS A 158 1.00 -0.25 17.73
CA LYS A 158 1.90 0.65 18.49
C LYS A 158 3.40 0.33 18.37
N MET A 159 3.79 -0.90 18.00
CA MET A 159 5.18 -1.39 18.15
C MET A 159 6.06 -1.33 16.88
N GLN A 160 5.67 -0.54 15.88
CA GLN A 160 6.24 -0.69 14.54
C GLN A 160 7.59 -0.02 14.30
N ASN A 161 7.97 0.98 15.10
CA ASN A 161 9.29 1.62 14.98
C ASN A 161 10.43 0.61 15.13
N HIS A 162 10.22 -0.47 15.87
CA HIS A 162 11.18 -1.56 16.05
C HIS A 162 10.93 -2.76 15.14
N LEU A 163 9.84 -2.77 14.36
CA LEU A 163 9.46 -3.92 13.53
C LEU A 163 10.54 -4.25 12.51
N LYS A 164 11.14 -3.22 11.88
CA LYS A 164 12.20 -3.43 10.90
C LYS A 164 13.42 -4.11 11.53
N ILE A 165 13.87 -3.65 12.69
CA ILE A 165 15.03 -4.23 13.40
C ILE A 165 14.71 -5.66 13.85
N LYS A 166 13.56 -5.88 14.46
CA LYS A 166 13.14 -7.22 14.93
C LYS A 166 12.97 -8.20 13.77
N SER A 167 12.37 -7.76 12.66
CA SER A 167 12.24 -8.58 11.46
C SER A 167 13.60 -8.90 10.86
N ILE A 168 14.51 -7.93 10.79
CA ILE A 168 15.88 -8.13 10.30
C ILE A 168 16.61 -9.15 11.17
N LEU A 169 16.55 -9.00 12.49
CA LEU A 169 17.19 -9.92 13.43
C LEU A 169 16.64 -11.34 13.29
N HIS A 170 15.31 -11.50 13.24
CA HIS A 170 14.67 -12.79 13.03
C HIS A 170 15.05 -13.42 11.68
N ILE A 171 15.13 -12.64 10.61
CA ILE A 171 15.52 -13.13 9.27
C ILE A 171 16.97 -13.60 9.27
N TYR A 172 17.92 -12.78 9.75
CA TYR A 172 19.34 -13.14 9.73
C TYR A 172 19.67 -14.27 10.71
N LEU A 173 19.08 -14.25 11.90
CA LEU A 173 19.22 -15.35 12.86
C LEU A 173 18.62 -16.65 12.28
N GLY A 174 17.47 -16.56 11.61
CA GLY A 174 16.87 -17.69 10.91
C GLY A 174 17.77 -18.27 9.81
N TYR A 175 18.44 -17.42 9.02
CA TYR A 175 19.40 -17.90 8.02
C TYR A 175 20.66 -18.52 8.66
N ALA A 176 21.15 -17.96 9.76
CA ALA A 176 22.27 -18.54 10.50
C ALA A 176 21.92 -19.93 11.03
N ILE A 177 20.74 -20.08 11.66
CA ILE A 177 20.21 -21.36 12.14
C ILE A 177 20.03 -22.33 10.96
N TYR A 178 19.50 -21.88 9.84
CA TYR A 178 19.36 -22.73 8.66
C TYR A 178 20.71 -23.31 8.21
N ILE A 179 21.74 -22.47 8.07
CA ILE A 179 23.08 -22.91 7.64
C ILE A 179 23.67 -23.88 8.68
N LEU A 180 23.61 -23.52 9.96
CA LEU A 180 24.13 -24.37 11.05
C LEU A 180 23.42 -25.72 11.10
N GLY A 181 22.09 -25.75 10.94
CA GLY A 181 21.31 -26.98 10.92
C GLY A 181 21.67 -27.89 9.75
N LYS A 182 21.95 -27.34 8.55
CA LYS A 182 22.42 -28.15 7.41
C LYS A 182 23.82 -28.71 7.65
N ILE A 183 24.71 -27.94 8.28
CA ILE A 183 26.06 -28.39 8.65
C ILE A 183 25.96 -29.51 9.70
N GLN A 184 25.15 -29.32 10.74
CA GLN A 184 24.91 -30.32 11.78
C GLN A 184 24.36 -31.62 11.22
N LEU A 185 23.38 -31.53 10.33
CA LEU A 185 22.83 -32.72 9.68
C LEU A 185 23.87 -33.44 8.82
N GLY A 186 24.70 -32.69 8.07
CA GLY A 186 25.81 -33.26 7.31
C GLY A 186 26.85 -33.96 8.20
N PHE A 187 27.19 -33.38 9.36
CA PHE A 187 28.08 -34.02 10.33
C PHE A 187 27.48 -35.29 10.92
N GLY A 188 26.21 -35.28 11.34
CA GLY A 188 25.55 -36.48 11.87
C GLY A 188 25.54 -37.64 10.86
N TYR A 189 25.22 -37.39 9.59
CA TYR A 189 25.27 -38.41 8.55
C TYR A 189 26.70 -38.86 8.20
N TYR A 190 27.67 -37.96 8.30
CA TYR A 190 29.08 -38.33 8.14
C TYR A 190 29.55 -39.25 9.27
N LEU A 191 29.18 -38.96 10.51
CA LEU A 191 29.44 -39.83 11.67
C LEU A 191 28.78 -41.20 11.50
N SER A 192 27.51 -41.25 11.08
CA SER A 192 26.85 -42.53 10.77
C SER A 192 27.59 -43.33 9.69
N TYR A 193 28.15 -42.66 8.68
CA TYR A 193 28.96 -43.28 7.63
C TYR A 193 30.30 -43.81 8.14
N THR A 194 31.00 -43.06 8.99
CA THR A 194 32.29 -43.51 9.53
C THR A 194 32.12 -44.68 10.49
N ASN A 195 31.05 -44.67 11.29
CA ASN A 195 30.84 -45.63 12.37
C ASN A 195 30.14 -46.92 11.87
N ALA A 196 29.32 -46.83 10.82
CA ALA A 196 28.68 -47.98 10.18
C ALA A 196 28.78 -47.90 8.65
N PRO A 197 29.92 -48.28 8.03
CA PRO A 197 30.19 -48.01 6.61
C PRO A 197 29.11 -48.53 5.65
N ASN A 198 28.59 -49.73 5.89
CA ASN A 198 27.61 -50.37 5.00
C ASN A 198 26.23 -49.69 5.08
N GLU A 199 25.73 -49.40 6.29
CA GLU A 199 24.41 -48.76 6.50
C GLU A 199 24.47 -47.23 6.30
N GLY A 200 25.56 -46.63 6.77
CA GLY A 200 25.84 -45.21 6.72
C GLY A 200 26.12 -44.71 5.30
N GLN A 201 26.66 -45.54 4.39
CA GLN A 201 26.85 -45.15 2.98
C GLN A 201 25.51 -44.87 2.28
N GLY A 202 24.53 -45.75 2.48
CA GLY A 202 23.18 -45.57 1.97
C GLY A 202 22.53 -44.31 2.55
N SER A 203 22.66 -44.12 3.86
CA SER A 203 22.18 -42.95 4.59
C SER A 203 22.78 -41.64 4.08
N LEU A 204 24.11 -41.56 3.95
CA LEU A 204 24.81 -40.36 3.45
C LEU A 204 24.46 -40.05 2.00
N THR A 205 24.34 -41.07 1.14
CA THR A 205 23.92 -40.89 -0.26
C THR A 205 22.51 -40.34 -0.32
N SER A 206 21.58 -40.91 0.48
CA SER A 206 20.20 -40.43 0.54
C SER A 206 20.11 -38.98 1.00
N PHE A 207 20.94 -38.58 1.97
CA PHE A 207 21.03 -37.20 2.44
C PHE A 207 21.41 -36.24 1.32
N TRP A 208 22.49 -36.54 0.58
CA TRP A 208 22.94 -35.68 -0.53
C TRP A 208 21.94 -35.61 -1.68
N CYS A 209 21.27 -36.71 -2.00
CA CYS A 209 20.21 -36.73 -3.01
C CYS A 209 19.04 -35.81 -2.62
N VAL A 210 18.51 -35.95 -1.40
CA VAL A 210 17.40 -35.14 -0.91
C VAL A 210 17.81 -33.67 -0.77
N TYR A 211 19.00 -33.40 -0.22
CA TYR A 211 19.51 -32.04 -0.08
C TYR A 211 19.68 -31.34 -1.44
N SER A 212 20.29 -32.03 -2.41
CA SER A 212 20.48 -31.50 -3.78
C SER A 212 19.13 -31.23 -4.46
N LEU A 213 18.16 -32.12 -4.28
CA LEU A 213 16.81 -31.94 -4.81
C LEU A 213 16.13 -30.70 -4.20
N MET A 214 16.17 -30.54 -2.87
CA MET A 214 15.58 -29.38 -2.19
C MET A 214 16.27 -28.07 -2.57
N PHE A 215 17.60 -28.08 -2.70
CA PHE A 215 18.37 -26.93 -3.17
C PHE A 215 17.99 -26.54 -4.60
N PHE A 216 17.88 -27.52 -5.50
CA PHE A 216 17.45 -27.29 -6.88
C PHE A 216 16.03 -26.72 -6.97
N TRP A 217 15.09 -27.27 -6.19
CA TRP A 217 13.74 -26.73 -6.07
C TRP A 217 13.75 -25.26 -5.62
N ARG A 218 14.58 -24.93 -4.62
CA ARG A 218 14.71 -23.55 -4.13
C ARG A 218 15.21 -22.60 -5.22
N ILE A 219 16.18 -23.02 -6.04
CA ILE A 219 16.65 -22.24 -7.20
C ILE A 219 15.51 -22.02 -8.20
N ILE A 220 14.75 -23.08 -8.53
CA ILE A 220 13.60 -22.98 -9.43
C ILE A 220 12.58 -21.98 -8.88
N PHE A 221 12.20 -22.09 -7.61
CA PHE A 221 11.24 -21.17 -7.00
C PHE A 221 11.75 -19.73 -6.98
N GLU A 222 13.03 -19.49 -6.68
CA GLU A 222 13.60 -18.14 -6.71
C GLU A 222 13.58 -17.57 -8.13
N PHE A 223 13.94 -18.36 -9.14
CA PHE A 223 13.88 -17.95 -10.55
C PHE A 223 12.45 -17.64 -11.00
N LEU A 224 11.48 -18.48 -10.63
CA LEU A 224 10.06 -18.24 -10.96
C LEU A 224 9.51 -17.01 -10.22
N TYR A 225 9.96 -16.78 -8.99
CA TYR A 225 9.56 -15.63 -8.18
C TYR A 225 10.08 -14.32 -8.75
N GLN A 226 11.40 -14.24 -9.04
CA GLN A 226 12.04 -13.04 -9.59
C GLN A 226 11.47 -12.67 -10.95
N ASN A 227 11.09 -13.66 -11.76
CA ASN A 227 10.42 -13.44 -13.05
C ASN A 227 8.92 -13.13 -12.94
N GLY A 228 8.34 -13.12 -11.73
CA GLY A 228 6.92 -12.90 -11.51
C GLY A 228 6.01 -14.03 -12.02
N LYS A 229 6.57 -15.17 -12.44
CA LYS A 229 5.79 -16.32 -12.94
C LYS A 229 4.98 -16.99 -11.85
N ILE A 230 5.50 -17.08 -10.62
CA ILE A 230 4.72 -17.59 -9.47
C ILE A 230 3.44 -16.77 -9.30
N TYR A 231 3.58 -15.45 -9.35
CA TYR A 231 2.44 -14.54 -9.28
C TYR A 231 1.47 -14.82 -10.43
N GLN A 232 1.94 -14.98 -11.66
CA GLN A 232 1.10 -15.30 -12.81
C GLN A 232 0.38 -16.64 -12.69
N LEU A 233 1.00 -17.68 -12.13
CA LEU A 233 0.36 -18.99 -11.95
C LEU A 233 -0.80 -18.93 -10.94
N PHE A 234 -0.58 -18.27 -9.79
CA PHE A 234 -1.67 -18.01 -8.84
C PHE A 234 -2.72 -17.06 -9.40
N LYS A 235 -2.30 -16.12 -10.27
CA LYS A 235 -3.19 -15.18 -10.95
C LYS A 235 -4.06 -15.89 -11.98
N GLN A 236 -3.52 -16.75 -12.85
CA GLN A 236 -4.25 -17.50 -13.88
C GLN A 236 -5.39 -18.33 -13.29
N GLN A 237 -5.21 -18.87 -12.09
CA GLN A 237 -6.27 -19.59 -11.38
C GLN A 237 -7.41 -18.68 -10.89
N LYS A 238 -7.13 -17.40 -10.64
CA LYS A 238 -8.10 -16.36 -10.26
C LYS A 238 -8.51 -15.44 -11.42
N GLU A 239 -7.97 -15.64 -12.62
CA GLU A 239 -8.12 -14.77 -13.80
C GLU A 239 -9.29 -15.14 -14.70
N ARG A 240 -10.17 -16.06 -14.28
CA ARG A 240 -11.57 -15.81 -14.62
C ARG A 240 -11.87 -14.52 -13.88
N PRO A 241 -11.99 -13.34 -14.55
CA PRO A 241 -12.46 -12.15 -13.86
C PRO A 241 -13.66 -12.67 -13.10
N ARG A 242 -13.60 -12.66 -11.77
CA ARG A 242 -14.81 -12.89 -11.04
C ARG A 242 -15.68 -11.79 -11.62
N GLN A 243 -16.66 -12.13 -12.44
CA GLN A 243 -17.89 -11.38 -12.47
C GLN A 243 -18.39 -11.52 -11.03
N HIS A 244 -17.74 -10.82 -10.09
CA HIS A 244 -18.45 -10.21 -9.01
C HIS A 244 -19.41 -9.30 -9.76
N SER A 245 -20.54 -9.90 -10.16
CA SER A 245 -21.81 -9.25 -9.91
C SER A 245 -21.67 -8.78 -8.48
N GLY A 246 -21.37 -7.49 -8.33
CA GLY A 246 -21.08 -6.90 -7.03
C GLY A 246 -22.13 -7.43 -6.07
N THR A 247 -21.69 -7.93 -4.92
CA THR A 247 -22.65 -8.31 -3.90
C THR A 247 -23.57 -7.11 -3.65
N LEU A 248 -24.81 -7.33 -3.20
CA LEU A 248 -25.68 -6.20 -2.84
C LEU A 248 -24.96 -5.21 -1.91
N GLN A 249 -24.12 -5.75 -1.02
CA GLN A 249 -23.26 -4.98 -0.12
C GLN A 249 -22.19 -4.15 -0.87
N ASP A 250 -21.61 -4.64 -1.96
CA ASP A 250 -20.70 -3.85 -2.82
C ASP A 250 -21.44 -2.71 -3.50
N SER A 251 -22.63 -2.97 -4.05
CA SER A 251 -23.44 -1.93 -4.69
C SER A 251 -23.86 -0.84 -3.70
N LEU A 252 -24.27 -1.21 -2.48
CA LEU A 252 -24.58 -0.26 -1.42
C LEU A 252 -23.35 0.54 -0.99
N LEU A 253 -22.18 -0.10 -0.87
CA LEU A 253 -20.93 0.60 -0.57
C LEU A 253 -20.61 1.66 -1.62
N ILE A 254 -20.70 1.31 -2.91
CA ILE A 254 -20.45 2.24 -4.02
C ILE A 254 -21.43 3.41 -3.93
N GLN A 255 -22.72 3.12 -3.76
CA GLN A 255 -23.76 4.14 -3.62
C GLN A 255 -23.49 5.11 -2.46
N TYR A 256 -23.13 4.61 -1.28
CA TYR A 256 -22.83 5.47 -0.13
C TYR A 256 -21.58 6.32 -0.30
N ILE A 257 -20.56 5.81 -1.01
CA ILE A 257 -19.37 6.61 -1.36
C ILE A 257 -19.76 7.75 -2.31
N GLU A 258 -20.58 7.47 -3.32
CA GLU A 258 -21.06 8.46 -4.29
C GLU A 258 -21.94 9.54 -3.63
N GLN A 259 -22.80 9.13 -2.70
CA GLN A 259 -23.65 10.03 -1.92
C GLN A 259 -22.90 10.74 -0.79
N ASN A 260 -21.64 10.38 -0.54
CA ASN A 260 -20.78 10.92 0.53
C ASN A 260 -21.41 10.78 1.95
N GLU A 261 -22.05 9.65 2.22
CA GLU A 261 -22.68 9.33 3.51
C GLU A 261 -21.68 8.68 4.48
N GLN A 262 -20.66 9.46 4.88
CA GLN A 262 -19.51 8.97 5.67
C GLN A 262 -19.90 8.29 6.99
N SER A 263 -20.94 8.76 7.68
CA SER A 263 -21.41 8.15 8.93
C SER A 263 -21.95 6.73 8.72
N GLN A 264 -22.70 6.51 7.63
CA GLN A 264 -23.23 5.18 7.29
C GLN A 264 -22.10 4.25 6.84
N LEU A 265 -21.16 4.75 6.02
CA LEU A 265 -19.97 4.02 5.60
C LEU A 265 -19.17 3.47 6.79
N ILE A 266 -18.94 4.32 7.79
CA ILE A 266 -18.17 3.93 8.99
C ILE A 266 -18.93 2.91 9.81
N ASN A 267 -20.25 2.94 9.89
CA ASN A 267 -21.02 2.03 10.75
C ASN A 267 -21.28 0.67 10.09
N GLU A 268 -21.67 0.65 8.81
CA GLU A 268 -22.09 -0.57 8.13
C GLU A 268 -20.92 -1.40 7.58
N PHE A 269 -19.80 -0.74 7.27
CA PHE A 269 -18.64 -1.37 6.63
C PHE A 269 -17.41 -1.42 7.55
N GLN A 270 -17.62 -1.54 8.87
CA GLN A 270 -16.53 -1.66 9.86
C GLN A 270 -15.65 -2.88 9.61
N ASN A 271 -16.25 -4.01 9.25
CA ASN A 271 -15.55 -5.28 9.04
C ASN A 271 -14.95 -5.41 7.64
N LYS A 272 -15.26 -4.48 6.73
CA LYS A 272 -14.76 -4.48 5.36
C LYS A 272 -13.59 -3.52 5.23
N PHE A 273 -12.53 -3.95 4.57
CA PHE A 273 -11.41 -3.09 4.25
C PHE A 273 -11.50 -2.66 2.78
N TRP A 274 -11.73 -1.38 2.53
CA TRP A 274 -11.85 -0.86 1.17
C TRP A 274 -11.04 0.43 1.00
N VAL A 275 -10.65 0.71 -0.23
CA VAL A 275 -9.88 1.89 -0.65
C VAL A 275 -10.37 2.36 -2.02
N ILE A 276 -10.04 3.61 -2.37
CA ILE A 276 -10.28 4.18 -3.70
C ILE A 276 -8.95 4.31 -4.42
N PHE A 277 -8.85 3.81 -5.64
CA PHE A 277 -7.68 3.95 -6.49
C PHE A 277 -8.13 4.32 -7.91
N ASN A 278 -7.78 5.52 -8.38
CA ASN A 278 -8.14 5.97 -9.74
C ASN A 278 -9.65 5.84 -10.06
N ASN A 279 -10.50 6.24 -9.11
CA ASN A 279 -11.96 6.08 -9.13
C ASN A 279 -12.47 4.62 -9.10
N GLU A 280 -11.59 3.63 -9.03
CA GLU A 280 -11.97 2.23 -8.77
C GLU A 280 -12.09 2.04 -7.24
N ILE A 281 -13.16 1.40 -6.79
CA ILE A 281 -13.35 0.98 -5.40
C ILE A 281 -12.82 -0.45 -5.28
N ILE A 282 -11.89 -0.64 -4.36
CA ILE A 282 -11.13 -1.89 -4.21
C ILE A 282 -11.39 -2.46 -2.82
N ASP A 283 -11.78 -3.74 -2.76
CA ASP A 283 -11.91 -4.49 -1.51
C ASP A 283 -10.62 -5.25 -1.22
N LEU A 284 -10.02 -5.00 -0.06
CA LEU A 284 -8.80 -5.65 0.39
C LEU A 284 -8.97 -6.30 1.76
N THR A 285 -10.21 -6.69 2.12
CA THR A 285 -10.53 -7.33 3.40
C THR A 285 -9.69 -8.57 3.68
N GLU A 286 -9.34 -9.33 2.63
CA GLU A 286 -8.52 -10.55 2.74
C GLU A 286 -6.99 -10.30 2.72
N PHE A 287 -6.54 -9.04 2.67
CA PHE A 287 -5.13 -8.70 2.46
C PHE A 287 -4.42 -8.22 3.74
N VAL A 288 -3.17 -8.66 3.91
CA VAL A 288 -2.26 -8.18 4.95
C VAL A 288 -1.14 -7.35 4.32
N HIS A 289 -0.98 -6.10 4.75
CA HIS A 289 0.05 -5.22 4.20
C HIS A 289 1.43 -5.63 4.73
N PRO A 290 2.46 -5.77 3.87
CA PRO A 290 3.81 -6.14 4.31
C PRO A 290 4.46 -5.09 5.23
N GLY A 291 4.07 -3.82 5.07
CA GLY A 291 4.51 -2.73 5.95
C GLY A 291 3.77 -2.64 7.29
N GLY A 292 2.79 -3.51 7.56
CA GLY A 292 2.01 -3.56 8.80
C GLY A 292 0.56 -3.05 8.65
N GLN A 293 -0.32 -3.56 9.52
CA GLN A 293 -1.77 -3.32 9.46
C GLN A 293 -2.18 -1.87 9.78
N TYR A 294 -1.30 -1.10 10.43
CA TYR A 294 -1.59 0.31 10.71
C TYR A 294 -1.77 1.14 9.44
N ILE A 295 -0.98 0.88 8.38
CA ILE A 295 -1.06 1.60 7.10
C ILE A 295 -2.46 1.40 6.55
N TRP A 296 -2.90 0.14 6.52
CA TRP A 296 -4.26 -0.20 6.14
C TRP A 296 -5.27 0.61 6.96
N ASN A 297 -5.22 0.55 8.29
CA ASN A 297 -6.17 1.28 9.14
C ASN A 297 -6.18 2.80 8.86
N LYS A 298 -5.04 3.38 8.45
CA LYS A 298 -4.90 4.81 8.11
C LYS A 298 -5.36 5.17 6.71
N VAL A 299 -5.38 4.22 5.78
CA VAL A 299 -5.84 4.42 4.40
C VAL A 299 -7.23 3.86 4.11
N LYS A 300 -7.83 3.14 5.07
CA LYS A 300 -9.18 2.61 4.96
C LYS A 300 -10.17 3.71 4.57
N GLY A 301 -10.93 3.47 3.51
CA GLY A 301 -11.96 4.37 3.01
C GLY A 301 -11.43 5.60 2.25
N ARG A 302 -10.12 5.64 1.95
CA ARG A 302 -9.46 6.80 1.34
C ARG A 302 -9.00 6.52 -0.08
N GLU A 303 -8.75 7.61 -0.80
CA GLU A 303 -7.98 7.61 -2.04
C GLU A 303 -6.51 7.25 -1.72
N ILE A 304 -5.93 6.28 -2.44
CA ILE A 304 -4.57 5.76 -2.15
C ILE A 304 -3.55 5.93 -3.28
N SER A 305 -3.91 6.49 -4.43
CA SER A 305 -3.00 6.66 -5.55
C SER A 305 -1.76 7.44 -5.16
N ARG A 306 -1.89 8.48 -4.31
CA ARG A 306 -0.72 9.26 -3.86
C ARG A 306 0.29 8.46 -3.04
N PHE A 307 -0.16 7.46 -2.28
CA PHE A 307 0.71 6.58 -1.52
C PHE A 307 1.29 5.49 -2.43
N LEU A 308 0.50 4.94 -3.35
CA LEU A 308 0.93 3.88 -4.25
C LEU A 308 2.03 4.32 -5.22
N TYR A 309 1.86 5.49 -5.84
CA TYR A 309 2.89 6.05 -6.71
C TYR A 309 4.07 6.65 -5.95
N GLY A 310 4.06 6.57 -4.62
CA GLY A 310 5.06 7.19 -3.77
C GLY A 310 5.16 8.68 -4.09
N SER A 311 4.05 9.41 -4.13
CA SER A 311 4.05 10.87 -4.20
C SER A 311 4.17 11.48 -2.80
N CYS A 312 3.63 10.81 -1.77
CA CYS A 312 3.75 11.20 -0.38
C CYS A 312 3.81 9.96 0.56
N GLY A 313 4.26 10.19 1.80
CA GLY A 313 4.09 9.23 2.90
C GLY A 313 2.73 9.39 3.57
N LEU A 314 2.52 8.71 4.71
CA LEU A 314 1.35 8.96 5.56
C LEU A 314 1.48 10.30 6.27
N GLU A 315 0.37 10.97 6.51
CA GLU A 315 0.33 12.37 6.97
C GLU A 315 0.84 12.54 8.41
N ASP A 316 0.73 11.51 9.23
CA ASP A 316 1.26 11.47 10.59
C ASP A 316 2.73 11.04 10.66
N GLU A 317 3.43 11.03 9.52
CA GLU A 317 4.84 10.63 9.37
C GLU A 317 5.14 9.18 9.79
N SER A 318 4.11 8.39 10.09
CA SER A 318 4.25 6.99 10.51
C SER A 318 4.81 6.09 9.41
N ALA A 319 4.56 6.45 8.13
CA ALA A 319 5.15 5.80 6.97
C ALA A 319 5.83 6.79 6.03
N LYS A 320 7.07 6.47 5.65
CA LYS A 320 7.80 7.20 4.61
C LYS A 320 7.19 6.93 3.22
N GLN A 321 7.42 7.86 2.30
CA GLN A 321 7.08 7.72 0.89
C GLN A 321 7.68 6.43 0.32
N TYR A 322 6.84 5.62 -0.33
CA TYR A 322 7.24 4.35 -0.92
C TYR A 322 6.53 4.15 -2.26
N GLN A 323 7.30 4.00 -3.33
CA GLN A 323 6.76 3.69 -4.64
C GLN A 323 6.52 2.19 -4.77
N HIS A 324 5.25 1.81 -4.93
CA HIS A 324 4.86 0.42 -5.07
C HIS A 324 5.20 -0.12 -6.47
N THR A 325 5.41 -1.43 -6.56
CA THR A 325 5.72 -2.10 -7.83
C THR A 325 4.50 -2.17 -8.75
N LYS A 326 4.72 -2.32 -10.06
CA LYS A 326 3.62 -2.56 -11.02
C LYS A 326 2.77 -3.78 -10.65
N ASN A 327 3.40 -4.81 -10.08
CA ASN A 327 2.69 -6.02 -9.64
C ASN A 327 1.72 -5.73 -8.49
N ALA A 328 2.09 -4.86 -7.55
CA ALA A 328 1.19 -4.42 -6.49
C ALA A 328 -0.04 -3.69 -7.07
N ILE A 329 0.16 -2.83 -8.09
CA ILE A 329 -0.94 -2.14 -8.77
C ILE A 329 -1.84 -3.13 -9.50
N VAL A 330 -1.28 -4.10 -10.22
CA VAL A 330 -2.05 -5.16 -10.88
C VAL A 330 -2.84 -5.99 -9.86
N LEU A 331 -2.23 -6.29 -8.71
CA LEU A 331 -2.91 -7.01 -7.62
C LEU A 331 -4.10 -6.23 -7.09
N LEU A 332 -3.95 -4.92 -6.87
CA LEU A 332 -5.06 -4.06 -6.45
C LEU A 332 -6.19 -4.06 -7.47
N LYS A 333 -5.86 -3.87 -8.77
CA LYS A 333 -6.85 -3.86 -9.85
C LYS A 333 -7.63 -5.16 -10.01
N ASN A 334 -7.09 -6.28 -9.56
CA ASN A 334 -7.81 -7.56 -9.56
C ASN A 334 -8.89 -7.66 -8.47
N ASN A 335 -8.94 -6.71 -7.53
CA ASN A 335 -9.91 -6.69 -6.43
C ASN A 335 -10.87 -5.50 -6.52
N VAL A 336 -11.06 -4.96 -7.73
CA VAL A 336 -12.04 -3.89 -7.99
C VAL A 336 -13.44 -4.47 -7.83
N ILE A 337 -14.24 -3.83 -6.99
CA ILE A 337 -15.65 -4.17 -6.76
C ILE A 337 -16.63 -3.19 -7.41
N GLY A 338 -16.13 -2.03 -7.86
CA GLY A 338 -16.91 -1.05 -8.60
C GLY A 338 -16.10 0.18 -8.98
N THR A 339 -16.75 1.13 -9.65
CA THR A 339 -16.16 2.39 -10.08
C THR A 339 -17.05 3.54 -9.67
N LEU A 340 -16.46 4.64 -9.21
CA LEU A 340 -17.17 5.89 -8.97
C LEU A 340 -17.57 6.51 -10.30
N ASN A 341 -18.79 7.02 -10.37
CA ASN A 341 -19.26 7.85 -11.47
C ASN A 341 -18.30 9.03 -11.68
N SER A 342 -17.54 8.98 -12.77
CA SER A 342 -16.64 10.07 -13.13
C SER A 342 -17.50 11.22 -13.67
N ILE A 343 -17.32 12.39 -13.06
CA ILE A 343 -17.85 13.61 -13.65
C ILE A 343 -17.13 13.78 -14.99
N ALA A 344 -17.89 13.93 -16.07
CA ALA A 344 -17.31 14.23 -17.37
C ALA A 344 -16.58 15.58 -17.26
N PHE A 345 -15.24 15.55 -17.28
CA PHE A 345 -14.41 16.75 -17.43
C PHE A 345 -13.99 16.97 -18.87
N THR A 346 -14.01 15.91 -19.67
CA THR A 346 -13.60 15.91 -21.06
C THR A 346 -14.77 15.44 -21.92
N ILE A 347 -15.07 16.18 -22.99
CA ILE A 347 -16.04 15.78 -24.00
C ILE A 347 -15.27 15.38 -25.26
N PRO A 348 -15.48 14.18 -25.80
CA PRO A 348 -14.85 13.79 -27.05
C PRO A 348 -15.29 14.68 -28.22
N ILE A 349 -14.37 14.95 -29.14
CA ILE A 349 -14.63 15.66 -30.39
C ILE A 349 -14.82 14.61 -31.50
N GLY A 350 -16.06 14.41 -31.93
CA GLY A 350 -16.43 13.49 -33.03
C GLY A 350 -16.99 12.14 -32.55
N GLU A 351 -17.66 11.43 -33.47
CA GLU A 351 -18.37 10.17 -33.19
C GLU A 351 -17.45 8.95 -33.04
N SER A 352 -16.20 9.04 -33.51
CA SER A 352 -15.23 7.93 -33.51
C SER A 352 -14.34 7.85 -32.25
N ALA A 353 -14.69 8.57 -31.19
CA ALA A 353 -13.85 8.72 -29.99
C ALA A 353 -14.03 7.59 -28.95
N GLU A 354 -14.34 6.37 -29.39
CA GLU A 354 -14.32 5.20 -28.49
C GLU A 354 -12.88 4.87 -28.02
N ASN A 355 -11.86 5.38 -28.71
CA ASN A 355 -10.48 5.26 -28.27
C ASN A 355 -10.14 6.30 -27.19
N THR A 356 -9.90 5.81 -25.97
CA THR A 356 -9.37 6.56 -24.82
C THR A 356 -7.92 6.98 -25.05
N CYS A 357 -7.68 7.91 -25.97
CA CYS A 357 -6.35 8.46 -26.16
C CYS A 357 -5.97 9.33 -24.97
N THR A 358 -5.05 8.84 -24.15
CA THR A 358 -4.52 9.55 -22.98
C THR A 358 -3.30 10.39 -23.33
N GLN A 359 -2.98 10.60 -24.61
CA GLN A 359 -1.81 11.36 -25.03
C GLN A 359 -2.16 12.84 -25.20
N TRP A 360 -1.47 13.71 -24.45
CA TRP A 360 -1.67 15.15 -24.48
C TRP A 360 -0.36 15.86 -24.78
N LYS A 361 -0.41 16.89 -25.62
CA LYS A 361 0.77 17.72 -25.94
C LYS A 361 0.84 18.90 -25.00
N LEU A 362 1.98 19.12 -24.35
CA LEU A 362 2.20 20.34 -23.58
C LEU A 362 2.38 21.52 -24.54
N ASN A 363 1.33 22.32 -24.70
CA ASN A 363 1.28 23.39 -25.68
C ASN A 363 1.69 24.75 -25.10
N THR A 364 1.17 25.08 -23.92
CA THR A 364 1.35 26.40 -23.31
C THR A 364 2.09 26.28 -21.97
N ILE A 365 3.06 27.17 -21.75
CA ILE A 365 3.69 27.42 -20.45
C ILE A 365 3.67 28.93 -20.23
N THR A 366 3.01 29.39 -19.17
CA THR A 366 2.95 30.81 -18.80
C THR A 366 3.44 30.98 -17.36
N ILE A 367 4.51 31.75 -17.18
CA ILE A 367 5.10 32.00 -15.87
C ILE A 367 4.16 32.91 -15.07
N LEU A 368 3.72 32.45 -13.90
CA LEU A 368 2.88 33.23 -12.97
C LEU A 368 3.76 33.97 -11.94
N ASN A 369 4.82 33.32 -11.48
CA ASN A 369 5.88 33.90 -10.65
C ASN A 369 7.17 33.09 -10.82
N ASP A 370 8.23 33.48 -10.12
CA ASP A 370 9.59 32.88 -10.22
C ASP A 370 9.64 31.35 -10.11
N LYS A 371 8.65 30.73 -9.44
CA LYS A 371 8.63 29.29 -9.21
C LYS A 371 7.34 28.62 -9.68
N THR A 372 6.37 29.32 -10.23
CA THR A 372 5.05 28.75 -10.50
C THR A 372 4.62 29.12 -11.90
N SER A 373 4.24 28.12 -12.68
CA SER A 373 3.77 28.33 -14.05
C SER A 373 2.43 27.65 -14.27
N TYR A 374 1.64 28.24 -15.16
CA TYR A 374 0.50 27.62 -15.82
C TYR A 374 1.01 26.70 -16.94
N PHE A 375 0.42 25.52 -17.03
CA PHE A 375 0.68 24.51 -18.05
C PHE A 375 -0.65 24.17 -18.74
N GLY A 376 -0.68 24.37 -20.06
CA GLY A 376 -1.84 24.06 -20.89
C GLY A 376 -1.56 22.87 -21.79
N PHE A 377 -2.34 21.81 -21.63
CA PHE A 377 -2.20 20.60 -22.43
C PHE A 377 -3.30 20.49 -23.48
N LEU A 378 -2.90 20.28 -24.72
CA LEU A 378 -3.80 20.13 -25.86
C LEU A 378 -4.00 18.65 -26.19
N ASN A 379 -5.24 18.25 -26.39
CA ASN A 379 -5.58 16.98 -27.02
C ASN A 379 -6.67 17.24 -28.08
N PRO A 380 -6.39 16.99 -29.37
CA PRO A 380 -7.32 17.29 -30.46
C PRO A 380 -8.61 16.45 -30.42
N GLN A 381 -8.66 15.40 -29.61
CA GLN A 381 -9.81 14.52 -29.47
C GLN A 381 -10.74 14.91 -28.32
N PHE A 382 -10.37 15.88 -27.47
CA PHE A 382 -11.18 16.26 -26.32
C PHE A 382 -11.33 17.78 -26.18
N ARG A 383 -12.49 18.21 -25.69
CA ARG A 383 -12.69 19.55 -25.11
C ARG A 383 -12.81 19.43 -23.61
N ILE A 384 -12.26 20.40 -22.88
CA ILE A 384 -12.38 20.44 -21.43
C ILE A 384 -13.62 21.22 -21.06
N ILE A 385 -14.46 20.69 -20.17
CA ILE A 385 -15.59 21.43 -19.63
C ILE A 385 -15.06 22.52 -18.70
N SER A 386 -15.39 23.77 -19.02
CA SER A 386 -14.95 24.95 -18.25
C SER A 386 -15.77 25.16 -16.97
N GLN A 387 -16.95 24.53 -16.89
CA GLN A 387 -17.98 24.84 -15.92
C GLN A 387 -18.17 23.74 -14.89
N PHE A 388 -18.27 24.18 -13.64
CA PHE A 388 -18.65 23.34 -12.53
C PHE A 388 -20.06 23.73 -12.09
N THR A 389 -21.00 22.82 -12.28
CA THR A 389 -22.42 23.05 -11.96
C THR A 389 -22.75 22.79 -10.49
N SER A 390 -21.86 22.12 -9.75
CA SER A 390 -22.06 21.72 -8.36
C SER A 390 -20.76 21.77 -7.55
N ILE A 391 -20.88 21.96 -6.24
CA ILE A 391 -19.77 21.95 -5.29
C ILE A 391 -19.05 20.60 -5.16
N HIS A 392 -19.67 19.52 -5.61
CA HIS A 392 -19.09 18.18 -5.56
C HIS A 392 -18.10 17.91 -6.69
N SER A 393 -18.00 18.81 -7.68
CA SER A 393 -17.16 18.65 -8.85
C SER A 393 -15.70 19.07 -8.66
N PHE A 394 -15.37 19.71 -7.53
CA PHE A 394 -14.06 20.34 -7.33
C PHE A 394 -12.95 19.39 -6.86
N GLY A 395 -11.72 19.85 -7.10
CA GLY A 395 -10.46 19.25 -6.63
C GLY A 395 -10.15 17.87 -7.19
N LYS A 396 -10.67 17.58 -8.38
CA LYS A 396 -10.20 16.45 -9.18
C LYS A 396 -8.75 16.66 -9.63
N TYR A 397 -8.02 15.55 -9.73
CA TYR A 397 -6.64 15.55 -10.20
C TYR A 397 -6.47 14.65 -11.42
N PHE A 398 -5.40 14.89 -12.15
CA PHE A 398 -4.94 14.04 -13.24
C PHE A 398 -3.58 13.45 -12.89
N GLN A 399 -3.32 12.24 -13.35
CA GLN A 399 -2.01 11.60 -13.30
C GLN A 399 -1.26 11.89 -14.58
N LEU A 400 -0.05 12.41 -14.45
CA LEU A 400 0.82 12.76 -15.57
C LEU A 400 2.04 11.85 -15.56
N LYS A 401 2.38 11.36 -16.76
CA LYS A 401 3.57 10.57 -17.02
C LYS A 401 4.21 11.05 -18.31
N SER A 402 5.51 11.33 -18.29
CA SER A 402 6.26 11.63 -19.52
C SER A 402 6.29 10.40 -20.41
N LEU A 403 5.98 10.57 -21.70
CA LEU A 403 6.15 9.52 -22.70
C LEU A 403 7.59 9.44 -23.21
N GLU A 404 8.32 10.56 -23.14
CA GLU A 404 9.71 10.68 -23.60
C GLU A 404 10.72 10.15 -22.56
N SER A 405 10.41 10.30 -21.25
CA SER A 405 11.33 9.92 -20.17
C SER A 405 10.73 8.92 -19.18
N LYS A 406 11.20 7.66 -19.26
CA LYS A 406 10.79 6.55 -18.37
C LYS A 406 11.25 6.72 -16.91
N ASN A 407 12.26 7.55 -16.67
CA ASN A 407 12.84 7.76 -15.34
C ASN A 407 12.06 8.81 -14.52
N ILE A 408 11.19 9.59 -15.18
CA ILE A 408 10.36 10.56 -14.50
C ILE A 408 9.15 9.84 -13.89
N PRO A 409 8.95 9.92 -12.57
CA PRO A 409 7.86 9.22 -11.92
C PRO A 409 6.51 9.85 -12.25
N ILE A 410 5.45 9.06 -12.15
CA ILE A 410 4.08 9.54 -12.27
C ILE A 410 3.79 10.54 -11.14
N ARG A 411 3.11 11.64 -11.47
CA ARG A 411 2.68 12.65 -10.48
C ARG A 411 1.23 13.06 -10.69
N GLN A 412 0.59 13.42 -9.59
CA GLN A 412 -0.78 13.90 -9.57
C GLN A 412 -0.78 15.42 -9.54
N TYR A 413 -1.59 16.06 -10.39
CA TYR A 413 -1.80 17.49 -10.39
C TYR A 413 -3.28 17.79 -10.49
N THR A 414 -3.74 18.76 -9.69
CA THR A 414 -5.11 19.25 -9.75
C THR A 414 -5.32 20.00 -11.07
N CYS A 415 -6.43 19.73 -11.74
CA CYS A 415 -6.93 20.62 -12.79
C CYS A 415 -7.43 21.90 -12.14
N VAL A 416 -7.02 23.06 -12.65
CA VAL A 416 -7.41 24.36 -12.08
C VAL A 416 -8.07 25.19 -13.18
N SER A 417 -9.32 24.86 -13.51
CA SER A 417 -10.03 25.48 -14.63
C SER A 417 -10.20 26.99 -14.46
N SER A 418 -10.34 27.47 -13.22
CA SER A 418 -10.44 28.90 -12.88
C SER A 418 -9.18 29.70 -13.24
N MET A 419 -8.05 29.04 -13.47
CA MET A 419 -6.79 29.66 -13.89
C MET A 419 -6.53 29.55 -15.39
N ALA A 420 -7.42 28.92 -16.17
CA ALA A 420 -7.35 28.97 -17.62
C ALA A 420 -7.50 30.42 -18.12
N PRO A 421 -6.76 30.85 -19.15
CA PRO A 421 -6.79 32.24 -19.64
C PRO A 421 -8.20 32.75 -19.92
N GLU A 422 -9.06 31.92 -20.52
CA GLU A 422 -10.44 32.26 -20.84
C GLU A 422 -11.28 32.51 -19.59
N ASN A 423 -11.06 31.74 -18.51
CA ASN A 423 -11.76 31.90 -17.24
C ASN A 423 -11.22 33.06 -16.41
N VAL A 424 -9.92 33.33 -16.48
CA VAL A 424 -9.31 34.52 -15.86
C VAL A 424 -9.91 35.79 -16.47
N GLU A 425 -10.05 35.84 -17.79
CA GLU A 425 -10.65 37.00 -18.45
C GLU A 425 -12.14 37.14 -18.12
N TYR A 426 -12.91 36.05 -18.22
CA TYR A 426 -14.31 36.04 -17.80
C TYR A 426 -14.49 36.54 -16.36
N ARG A 427 -13.65 36.08 -15.42
CA ARG A 427 -13.70 36.53 -14.02
C ARG A 427 -13.45 38.03 -13.89
N ARG A 428 -12.47 38.59 -14.61
CA ARG A 428 -12.21 40.04 -14.60
C ARG A 428 -13.41 40.83 -15.09
N GLU A 429 -14.06 40.38 -16.17
CA GLU A 429 -15.28 41.00 -16.67
C GLU A 429 -16.44 40.88 -15.67
N LEU A 430 -16.56 39.73 -14.99
CA LEU A 430 -17.58 39.48 -13.97
C LEU A 430 -17.42 40.41 -12.76
N VAL A 431 -16.19 40.61 -12.29
CA VAL A 431 -15.88 41.54 -11.20
C VAL A 431 -16.23 42.99 -11.60
N LYS A 432 -15.83 43.43 -12.80
CA LYS A 432 -16.19 44.77 -13.31
C LYS A 432 -17.71 44.93 -13.44
N TYR A 433 -18.40 43.89 -13.91
CA TYR A 433 -19.85 43.87 -14.05
C TYR A 433 -20.54 44.10 -12.70
N VAL A 434 -20.17 43.32 -11.66
CA VAL A 434 -20.80 43.47 -10.34
C VAL A 434 -20.45 44.80 -9.67
N GLU A 435 -19.23 45.30 -9.85
CA GLU A 435 -18.85 46.63 -9.36
C GLU A 435 -19.67 47.75 -10.02
N SER A 436 -19.90 47.67 -11.33
CA SER A 436 -20.74 48.64 -12.06
C SER A 436 -22.18 48.63 -11.59
N ILE A 437 -22.70 47.45 -11.28
CA ILE A 437 -24.03 47.24 -10.72
C ILE A 437 -24.11 47.86 -9.34
N VAL A 438 -23.16 47.53 -8.46
CA VAL A 438 -23.16 47.96 -7.07
C VAL A 438 -23.04 49.49 -6.98
N ASN A 439 -22.09 50.09 -7.72
CA ASN A 439 -21.73 51.49 -7.56
C ASN A 439 -22.56 52.44 -8.43
N ASN A 440 -22.88 52.08 -9.67
CA ASN A 440 -23.43 53.02 -10.65
C ASN A 440 -24.93 52.80 -10.95
N ASN A 441 -25.53 51.73 -10.43
CA ASN A 441 -26.90 51.28 -10.79
C ASN A 441 -27.11 51.12 -12.31
N GLN A 442 -26.04 51.02 -13.09
CA GLN A 442 -26.09 50.90 -14.55
C GLN A 442 -26.21 49.44 -14.95
N GLN A 443 -27.09 49.18 -15.93
CA GLN A 443 -27.20 47.85 -16.51
C GLN A 443 -26.04 47.63 -17.49
N ALA A 444 -25.01 46.94 -17.03
CA ALA A 444 -23.94 46.44 -17.89
C ALA A 444 -24.39 45.15 -18.61
N LYS A 445 -23.74 44.81 -19.73
CA LYS A 445 -23.94 43.52 -20.39
C LYS A 445 -23.28 42.43 -19.55
N ALA A 446 -24.02 41.38 -19.19
CA ALA A 446 -23.47 40.24 -18.47
C ALA A 446 -22.36 39.56 -19.30
N PRO A 447 -21.18 39.26 -18.72
CA PRO A 447 -20.14 38.53 -19.42
C PRO A 447 -20.56 37.08 -19.66
N LEU A 448 -20.08 36.50 -20.76
CA LEU A 448 -20.42 35.13 -21.14
C LEU A 448 -19.34 34.16 -20.67
N GLN A 449 -19.69 33.19 -19.83
CA GLN A 449 -18.72 32.18 -19.41
C GLN A 449 -18.44 31.21 -20.58
N PRO A 450 -17.15 30.94 -20.89
CA PRO A 450 -16.80 29.95 -21.91
C PRO A 450 -17.33 28.57 -21.52
N LYS A 451 -17.94 27.85 -22.47
CA LYS A 451 -18.44 26.47 -22.27
C LYS A 451 -17.32 25.46 -22.16
N TYR A 452 -16.31 25.63 -23.01
CA TYR A 452 -15.20 24.72 -23.12
C TYR A 452 -13.88 25.47 -23.05
N LEU A 453 -12.85 24.81 -22.53
CA LEU A 453 -11.47 25.25 -22.62
C LEU A 453 -10.77 24.49 -23.75
N ASN A 454 -9.82 25.17 -24.37
CA ASN A 454 -9.01 24.60 -25.45
C ASN A 454 -7.91 23.68 -24.93
N GLU A 455 -7.47 23.91 -23.69
CA GLU A 455 -6.38 23.18 -23.05
C GLU A 455 -6.83 22.69 -21.67
N LEU A 456 -6.24 21.58 -21.21
CA LEU A 456 -6.34 21.12 -19.82
C LEU A 456 -5.40 21.98 -18.95
N PRO A 457 -5.93 22.79 -18.01
CA PRO A 457 -5.13 23.75 -17.27
C PRO A 457 -4.58 23.15 -15.97
N MET A 458 -3.28 23.28 -15.75
CA MET A 458 -2.61 22.89 -14.51
C MET A 458 -1.67 23.98 -14.02
N ILE A 459 -1.60 24.18 -12.70
CA ILE A 459 -0.64 25.07 -12.08
C ILE A 459 0.41 24.23 -11.35
N ILE A 460 1.68 24.37 -11.73
CA ILE A 460 2.77 23.57 -11.17
C ILE A 460 3.86 24.48 -10.64
N LYS A 461 4.24 24.23 -9.38
CA LYS A 461 5.40 24.87 -8.75
C LYS A 461 6.67 24.09 -9.09
N TYR A 462 7.69 24.79 -9.56
CA TYR A 462 9.04 24.30 -9.76
C TYR A 462 9.68 23.93 -8.43
N TYR A 463 10.15 22.69 -8.35
CA TYR A 463 10.97 22.19 -7.25
C TYR A 463 12.25 21.61 -7.85
N ASP A 464 13.39 22.11 -7.41
CA ASP A 464 14.69 21.64 -7.85
C ASP A 464 15.02 20.29 -7.18
N SER A 465 14.56 19.21 -7.81
CA SER A 465 14.80 17.84 -7.36
C SER A 465 15.37 17.01 -8.51
N GLN A 466 16.33 16.16 -8.18
CA GLN A 466 16.90 15.22 -9.15
C GLN A 466 15.78 14.26 -9.61
N ASN A 467 15.58 14.17 -10.92
CA ASN A 467 14.49 13.38 -11.53
C ASN A 467 13.07 13.80 -11.09
N GLY A 468 12.90 15.03 -10.58
CA GLY A 468 11.60 15.56 -10.22
C GLY A 468 10.75 15.92 -11.43
N PHE A 469 9.50 15.45 -11.46
CA PHE A 469 8.55 15.79 -12.52
C PHE A 469 8.37 17.31 -12.67
N SER A 470 8.28 18.05 -11.56
CA SER A 470 8.11 19.51 -11.59
C SER A 470 9.27 20.21 -12.29
N LYS A 471 10.52 19.81 -12.03
CA LYS A 471 11.69 20.34 -12.73
C LYS A 471 11.69 19.94 -14.20
N TYR A 472 11.35 18.68 -14.48
CA TYR A 472 11.26 18.16 -15.83
C TYR A 472 10.26 18.97 -16.66
N ILE A 473 9.00 19.07 -16.25
CA ILE A 473 7.95 19.67 -17.07
C ILE A 473 8.19 21.16 -17.40
N HIS A 474 8.83 21.91 -16.49
CA HIS A 474 9.18 23.32 -16.74
C HIS A 474 10.19 23.50 -17.89
N ASN A 475 10.97 22.47 -18.21
CA ASN A 475 12.04 22.53 -19.20
C ASN A 475 11.70 21.87 -20.55
N HIS A 476 10.52 21.24 -20.67
CA HIS A 476 10.19 20.36 -21.81
C HIS A 476 8.85 20.74 -22.46
N LYS A 477 8.73 22.00 -22.93
CA LYS A 477 7.58 22.46 -23.72
C LYS A 477 7.49 21.71 -25.05
N GLY A 478 6.28 21.33 -25.47
CA GLY A 478 6.02 20.68 -26.74
C GLY A 478 6.02 19.15 -26.72
N GLU A 479 6.46 18.53 -25.62
CA GLU A 479 6.44 17.06 -25.44
C GLU A 479 5.04 16.49 -25.22
N PHE A 480 4.92 15.18 -25.43
CA PHE A 480 3.71 14.42 -25.14
C PHE A 480 3.76 13.74 -23.77
N TYR A 481 2.61 13.74 -23.12
CA TYR A 481 2.40 13.16 -21.79
C TYR A 481 1.21 12.20 -21.84
N ASP A 482 1.33 11.09 -21.12
CA ASP A 482 0.19 10.22 -20.78
C ASP A 482 -0.52 10.85 -19.57
N ILE A 483 -1.69 11.45 -19.82
CA ILE A 483 -2.52 12.12 -18.81
C ILE A 483 -3.81 11.33 -18.62
N GLN A 484 -4.02 10.85 -17.40
CA GLN A 484 -5.17 10.02 -17.03
C GLN A 484 -5.98 10.71 -15.92
N GLY A 485 -7.30 10.63 -16.00
CA GLY A 485 -8.23 11.28 -15.06
C GLY A 485 -9.49 11.78 -15.78
N PRO A 486 -10.33 12.58 -15.10
CA PRO A 486 -10.16 13.11 -13.75
C PRO A 486 -10.32 12.02 -12.67
N TYR A 487 -9.49 12.08 -11.64
CA TYR A 487 -9.54 11.21 -10.47
C TYR A 487 -9.85 11.98 -9.19
N GLY A 488 -10.25 11.23 -8.17
CA GLY A 488 -10.45 11.71 -6.82
C GLY A 488 -11.94 11.70 -6.46
N PRO A 489 -12.32 11.21 -5.27
CA PRO A 489 -13.71 11.28 -4.82
C PRO A 489 -14.12 12.74 -4.60
N PRO A 490 -15.43 13.05 -4.57
CA PRO A 490 -15.90 14.34 -4.07
C PRO A 490 -15.30 14.60 -2.69
N HIS A 491 -14.86 15.83 -2.41
CA HIS A 491 -14.28 16.20 -1.10
C HIS A 491 -15.27 16.20 0.07
N GLY A 492 -16.50 15.77 -0.19
CA GLY A 492 -17.57 15.70 0.78
C GLY A 492 -17.92 17.04 1.40
N ILE A 493 -17.83 18.11 0.60
CA ILE A 493 -18.27 19.46 0.98
C ILE A 493 -19.79 19.43 1.12
N PRO A 494 -20.34 19.87 2.26
CA PRO A 494 -21.79 19.92 2.46
C PRO A 494 -22.43 21.03 1.60
N ASN A 495 -23.68 20.85 1.18
CA ASN A 495 -24.44 21.86 0.42
C ASN A 495 -24.79 23.12 1.23
N ARG A 496 -24.66 23.05 2.56
CA ARG A 496 -24.94 24.15 3.50
C ARG A 496 -24.15 23.96 4.78
N GLY A 497 -23.81 25.07 5.45
CA GLY A 497 -23.16 25.10 6.76
C GLY A 497 -21.73 25.65 6.69
N LYS A 498 -20.91 25.37 7.70
CA LYS A 498 -19.58 25.98 7.85
C LYS A 498 -18.49 24.95 7.60
N ILE A 499 -17.48 25.32 6.81
CA ILE A 499 -16.28 24.52 6.59
C ILE A 499 -15.01 25.34 6.85
N VAL A 500 -13.94 24.65 7.24
CA VAL A 500 -12.60 25.22 7.35
C VAL A 500 -11.71 24.62 6.27
N ILE A 501 -10.99 25.46 5.54
CA ILE A 501 -9.95 25.05 4.61
C ILE A 501 -8.62 25.55 5.17
N ILE A 502 -7.64 24.66 5.30
CA ILE A 502 -6.29 24.96 5.77
C ILE A 502 -5.33 24.55 4.66
N SER A 503 -4.84 25.55 3.94
CA SER A 503 -3.96 25.35 2.79
C SER A 503 -2.57 25.97 2.99
N GLY A 504 -1.57 25.38 2.35
CA GLY A 504 -0.20 25.90 2.34
C GLY A 504 0.47 25.77 0.98
N GLY A 505 0.99 26.87 0.44
CA GLY A 505 1.67 26.91 -0.85
C GLY A 505 0.80 26.35 -1.99
N THR A 506 1.27 25.29 -2.66
CA THR A 506 0.53 24.63 -3.75
C THR A 506 -0.75 23.91 -3.29
N GLY A 507 -0.94 23.73 -1.98
CA GLY A 507 -2.15 23.15 -1.42
C GLY A 507 -3.41 24.00 -1.61
N ILE A 508 -3.31 25.22 -2.14
CA ILE A 508 -4.47 26.03 -2.52
C ILE A 508 -5.14 25.53 -3.80
N PHE A 509 -4.40 24.85 -4.70
CA PHE A 509 -4.88 24.52 -6.05
C PHE A 509 -6.15 23.66 -6.08
N PRO A 510 -6.35 22.65 -5.21
CA PRO A 510 -7.61 21.90 -5.13
C PRO A 510 -8.84 22.75 -4.82
N PHE A 511 -8.65 23.96 -4.26
CA PHE A 511 -9.73 24.82 -3.80
C PHE A 511 -9.99 26.03 -4.70
N LEU A 512 -9.11 26.35 -5.66
CA LEU A 512 -9.26 27.56 -6.48
C LEU A 512 -10.55 27.54 -7.31
N ASP A 513 -10.92 26.39 -7.87
CA ASP A 513 -12.18 26.26 -8.63
C ASP A 513 -13.42 26.41 -7.74
N LEU A 514 -13.36 25.91 -6.50
CA LEU A 514 -14.41 26.14 -5.50
C LEU A 514 -14.51 27.63 -5.14
N LEU A 515 -13.38 28.31 -4.94
CA LEU A 515 -13.36 29.73 -4.60
C LEU A 515 -13.89 30.59 -5.76
N ASP A 516 -13.53 30.26 -7.00
CA ASP A 516 -14.07 30.90 -8.20
C ASP A 516 -15.58 30.66 -8.34
N PHE A 517 -16.07 29.48 -7.97
CA PHE A 517 -17.49 29.19 -7.89
C PHE A 517 -18.21 30.02 -6.82
N LEU A 518 -17.60 30.22 -5.65
CA LEU A 518 -18.15 31.09 -4.60
C LEU A 518 -18.24 32.55 -5.08
N LEU A 519 -17.22 33.06 -5.80
CA LEU A 519 -17.27 34.40 -6.39
C LEU A 519 -18.48 34.54 -7.33
N LYS A 520 -18.70 33.55 -8.20
CA LYS A 520 -19.86 33.52 -9.12
C LYS A 520 -21.18 33.46 -8.37
N SER A 521 -21.28 32.63 -7.33
CA SER A 521 -22.46 32.52 -6.45
C SER A 521 -22.79 33.85 -5.74
N ILE A 522 -21.78 34.53 -5.19
CA ILE A 522 -21.92 35.85 -4.56
C ILE A 522 -22.44 36.86 -5.60
N THR A 523 -21.86 36.86 -6.80
CA THR A 523 -22.22 37.79 -7.87
C THR A 523 -23.66 37.56 -8.34
N TYR A 524 -24.06 36.29 -8.50
CA TYR A 524 -25.43 35.91 -8.80
C TYR A 524 -26.40 36.38 -7.71
N SER A 525 -26.07 36.16 -6.44
CA SER A 525 -26.92 36.54 -5.30
C SER A 525 -27.12 38.06 -5.20
N ILE A 526 -26.06 38.84 -5.40
CA ILE A 526 -26.16 40.31 -5.43
C ILE A 526 -27.07 40.77 -6.59
N THR A 527 -26.86 40.19 -7.78
CA THR A 527 -27.65 40.53 -8.97
C THR A 527 -29.12 40.15 -8.78
N LEU A 528 -29.40 38.98 -8.20
CA LEU A 528 -30.74 38.51 -7.87
C LEU A 528 -31.45 39.46 -6.91
N ASN A 529 -30.76 39.86 -5.83
CA ASN A 529 -31.33 40.77 -4.83
C ASN A 529 -31.62 42.17 -5.39
N LYS A 530 -30.78 42.65 -6.33
CA LYS A 530 -30.87 44.02 -6.84
C LYS A 530 -31.75 44.18 -8.08
N TYR A 531 -31.78 43.18 -8.96
CA TYR A 531 -32.44 43.27 -10.27
C TYR A 531 -33.42 42.13 -10.56
N GLY A 532 -33.55 41.17 -9.64
CA GLY A 532 -34.45 40.04 -9.81
C GLY A 532 -33.89 38.90 -10.65
N LYS A 533 -34.67 37.81 -10.69
CA LYS A 533 -34.25 36.51 -11.22
C LYS A 533 -33.88 36.54 -12.70
N GLN A 534 -34.66 37.23 -13.53
CA GLN A 534 -34.43 37.26 -14.98
C GLN A 534 -33.04 37.78 -15.35
N ILE A 535 -32.54 38.79 -14.64
CA ILE A 535 -31.21 39.36 -14.91
C ILE A 535 -30.12 38.47 -14.31
N ALA A 536 -30.33 37.93 -13.11
CA ALA A 536 -29.39 37.01 -12.48
C ALA A 536 -29.18 35.73 -13.30
N ASP A 537 -30.23 35.17 -13.90
CA ASP A 537 -30.16 33.96 -14.71
C ASP A 537 -29.27 34.12 -15.96
N ASN A 538 -29.07 35.35 -16.45
CA ASN A 538 -28.10 35.62 -17.53
C ASN A 538 -26.64 35.34 -17.10
N LEU A 539 -26.34 35.37 -15.79
CA LEU A 539 -25.04 35.01 -15.22
C LEU A 539 -24.94 33.51 -14.90
N ASN A 540 -26.06 32.80 -14.97
CA ASN A 540 -26.12 31.35 -14.74
C ASN A 540 -26.66 30.58 -15.96
N PRO A 541 -26.07 30.73 -17.16
CA PRO A 541 -26.59 30.10 -18.38
C PRO A 541 -26.47 28.56 -18.41
N TYR A 542 -25.97 27.93 -17.35
CA TYR A 542 -25.71 26.50 -17.25
C TYR A 542 -26.32 25.86 -15.99
N ASP A 543 -27.29 26.53 -15.37
CA ASP A 543 -28.03 26.03 -14.21
C ASP A 543 -27.12 25.58 -13.04
N CYS A 544 -26.02 26.30 -12.81
CA CYS A 544 -25.15 26.08 -11.67
C CYS A 544 -25.93 26.25 -10.35
N GLN A 545 -25.63 25.38 -9.38
CA GLN A 545 -26.27 25.37 -8.06
C GLN A 545 -25.73 26.51 -7.17
N PHE A 546 -25.89 27.77 -7.56
CA PHE A 546 -25.32 28.91 -6.84
C PHE A 546 -25.93 29.19 -5.46
N ASN A 547 -27.09 28.61 -5.13
CA ASN A 547 -27.71 28.75 -3.81
C ASN A 547 -27.06 27.84 -2.76
N THR A 548 -25.75 27.99 -2.58
CA THR A 548 -25.00 27.29 -1.55
C THR A 548 -24.96 28.15 -0.30
N ASN A 549 -25.62 27.73 0.78
CA ASN A 549 -25.50 28.35 2.10
C ASN A 549 -24.23 27.88 2.80
N VAL A 550 -23.12 27.81 2.07
CA VAL A 550 -21.83 27.33 2.54
C VAL A 550 -20.99 28.53 2.92
N HIS A 551 -20.47 28.49 4.15
CA HIS A 551 -19.54 29.49 4.69
C HIS A 551 -18.15 28.87 4.79
N VAL A 552 -17.18 29.46 4.13
CA VAL A 552 -15.80 28.98 4.09
C VAL A 552 -14.92 29.86 4.98
N THR A 553 -14.20 29.25 5.93
CA THR A 553 -13.07 29.89 6.60
C THR A 553 -11.79 29.34 6.00
N LEU A 554 -11.04 30.16 5.26
CA LEU A 554 -9.81 29.77 4.58
C LEU A 554 -8.58 30.32 5.33
N PHE A 555 -7.76 29.41 5.86
CA PHE A 555 -6.39 29.69 6.28
C PHE A 555 -5.45 29.38 5.12
N PHE A 556 -4.81 30.39 4.54
CA PHE A 556 -3.88 30.20 3.43
C PHE A 556 -2.47 30.65 3.83
N ALA A 557 -1.56 29.69 3.98
CA ALA A 557 -0.16 29.95 4.27
C ALA A 557 0.69 30.11 3.00
N VAL A 558 1.36 31.25 2.88
CA VAL A 558 2.29 31.55 1.78
C VAL A 558 3.58 32.14 2.34
N ALA A 559 4.69 31.94 1.62
CA ALA A 559 5.99 32.44 2.07
C ALA A 559 6.09 33.97 1.96
N ASN A 560 5.54 34.53 0.89
CA ASN A 560 5.55 35.96 0.55
C ASN A 560 4.36 36.27 -0.37
N ARG A 561 4.19 37.55 -0.72
CA ARG A 561 3.05 38.00 -1.53
C ARG A 561 3.07 37.49 -2.96
N SER A 562 4.24 37.25 -3.56
CA SER A 562 4.33 36.75 -4.93
C SER A 562 3.90 35.28 -5.07
N GLU A 563 3.91 34.52 -3.96
CA GLU A 563 3.35 33.17 -3.90
C GLU A 563 1.83 33.12 -3.65
N LEU A 564 1.15 34.28 -3.52
CA LEU A 564 -0.30 34.36 -3.31
C LEU A 564 -1.09 34.14 -4.61
N ILE A 565 -1.02 32.92 -5.13
CA ILE A 565 -1.78 32.49 -6.31
C ILE A 565 -3.28 32.47 -5.99
N GLY A 566 -4.10 32.98 -6.91
CA GLY A 566 -5.55 33.10 -6.74
C GLY A 566 -5.99 34.38 -6.02
N SER A 567 -5.08 35.34 -5.79
CA SER A 567 -5.43 36.65 -5.20
C SER A 567 -6.48 37.42 -6.03
N ASP A 568 -6.52 37.21 -7.34
CA ASP A 568 -7.52 37.73 -8.28
C ASP A 568 -8.89 37.04 -8.17
N ILE A 569 -9.01 35.97 -7.37
CA ILE A 569 -10.29 35.36 -6.96
C ILE A 569 -10.61 35.79 -5.52
N LEU A 570 -9.63 35.62 -4.63
CA LEU A 570 -9.79 35.81 -3.19
C LEU A 570 -10.15 37.24 -2.80
N PHE A 571 -9.45 38.24 -3.33
CA PHE A 571 -9.67 39.63 -2.94
C PHE A 571 -11.01 40.18 -3.46
N PRO A 572 -11.41 39.91 -4.72
CA PRO A 572 -12.75 40.27 -5.17
C PRO A 572 -13.87 39.67 -4.31
N ILE A 573 -13.75 38.42 -3.85
CA ILE A 573 -14.74 37.84 -2.93
C ILE A 573 -14.89 38.69 -1.67
N ILE A 574 -13.77 39.02 -1.00
CA ILE A 574 -13.78 39.82 0.24
C ILE A 574 -14.35 41.22 0.02
N GLN A 575 -14.08 41.82 -1.14
CA GLN A 575 -14.61 43.14 -1.50
C GLN A 575 -16.11 43.09 -1.77
N ILE A 576 -16.55 42.17 -2.64
CA ILE A 576 -17.92 42.12 -3.17
C ILE A 576 -18.90 41.57 -2.12
N GLN A 577 -18.49 40.62 -1.28
CA GLN A 577 -19.40 40.01 -0.28
C GLN A 577 -19.93 41.00 0.76
N LYS A 578 -19.35 42.20 0.89
CA LYS A 578 -19.85 43.28 1.76
C LYS A 578 -21.26 43.74 1.39
N HIS A 579 -21.73 43.40 0.19
CA HIS A 579 -23.09 43.67 -0.29
C HIS A 579 -24.07 42.53 0.00
N LEU A 580 -23.63 41.47 0.69
CA LEU A 580 -24.48 40.39 1.17
C LEU A 580 -24.79 40.59 2.66
N GLU A 581 -25.92 40.03 3.11
CA GLU A 581 -26.28 39.98 4.52
C GLU A 581 -25.34 39.09 5.34
N LYS A 582 -24.73 38.09 4.70
CA LYS A 582 -23.85 37.10 5.32
C LYS A 582 -22.59 36.92 4.50
N GLU A 583 -21.45 36.89 5.18
CA GLU A 583 -20.16 36.61 4.58
C GLU A 583 -20.08 35.15 4.11
N VAL A 584 -19.67 34.93 2.87
CA VAL A 584 -19.53 33.58 2.30
C VAL A 584 -18.11 33.05 2.52
N LEU A 585 -17.11 33.94 2.54
CA LEU A 585 -15.71 33.61 2.76
C LEU A 585 -15.09 34.49 3.86
N ARG A 586 -14.51 33.86 4.87
CA ARG A 586 -13.53 34.50 5.76
C ARG A 586 -12.12 34.08 5.35
N LEU A 587 -11.32 35.03 4.89
CA LEU A 587 -9.95 34.79 4.43
C LEU A 587 -8.94 35.22 5.49
N ILE A 588 -8.11 34.28 5.94
CA ILE A 588 -7.00 34.52 6.85
C ILE A 588 -5.71 34.09 6.14
N ILE A 589 -4.83 35.05 5.84
CA ILE A 589 -3.56 34.76 5.17
C ILE A 589 -2.45 34.66 6.21
N LYS A 590 -1.79 33.50 6.27
CA LYS A 590 -0.59 33.33 7.06
C LYS A 590 0.64 33.75 6.24
N ILE A 591 1.08 34.99 6.43
CA ILE A 591 2.19 35.62 5.69
C ILE A 591 2.83 36.71 6.57
N ARG A 592 4.15 36.91 6.46
CA ARG A 592 4.90 37.93 7.24
C ARG A 592 4.47 39.38 6.96
N GLU A 593 4.11 39.65 5.71
CA GLU A 593 3.75 40.98 5.22
C GLU A 593 2.27 41.26 5.51
N LYS A 594 1.96 42.43 6.08
CA LYS A 594 0.56 42.85 6.22
C LYS A 594 -0.01 43.18 4.83
N ILE A 595 -1.23 42.71 4.58
CA ILE A 595 -1.99 43.01 3.35
C ILE A 595 -3.19 43.87 3.76
N ASP A 596 -3.29 45.06 3.18
CA ASP A 596 -4.36 45.99 3.53
C ASP A 596 -5.74 45.42 3.20
N GLY A 597 -6.67 45.56 4.16
CA GLY A 597 -8.02 45.05 4.03
C GLY A 597 -8.19 43.54 4.18
N ILE A 598 -7.11 42.78 4.42
CA ILE A 598 -7.13 41.32 4.58
C ILE A 598 -6.60 40.91 5.96
N GLU A 599 -7.29 39.97 6.62
CA GLU A 599 -6.84 39.41 7.88
C GLU A 599 -5.54 38.63 7.66
N THR A 600 -4.46 39.05 8.31
CA THR A 600 -3.13 38.44 8.20
C THR A 600 -2.65 37.94 9.57
N ILE A 601 -2.02 36.77 9.58
CA ILE A 601 -1.43 36.18 10.79
C ILE A 601 0.03 35.80 10.56
N ASN A 602 0.87 36.11 11.54
CA ASN A 602 2.29 35.73 11.53
C ASN A 602 2.56 34.45 12.32
N ASP A 603 1.69 34.15 13.27
CA ASP A 603 1.83 33.04 14.20
C ASP A 603 1.93 31.69 13.48
N ARG A 604 2.62 30.75 14.12
CA ARG A 604 2.55 29.34 13.71
C ARG A 604 1.14 28.82 13.99
N TYR A 605 0.73 27.79 13.25
CA TYR A 605 -0.50 27.08 13.59
C TYR A 605 -0.33 26.46 14.98
N SER A 606 -1.20 26.87 15.90
CA SER A 606 -1.23 26.41 17.29
C SER A 606 -2.68 26.37 17.77
N LYS A 607 -2.92 25.67 18.89
CA LYS A 607 -4.23 25.59 19.52
C LYS A 607 -4.75 26.98 19.91
N GLU A 608 -3.88 27.83 20.44
CA GLU A 608 -4.22 29.20 20.85
C GLU A 608 -4.59 30.06 19.64
N MET A 609 -3.84 29.93 18.54
CA MET A 609 -4.12 30.66 17.31
C MET A 609 -5.48 30.27 16.74
N PHE A 610 -5.75 28.98 16.56
CA PHE A 610 -7.04 28.52 16.07
C PHE A 610 -8.16 28.86 17.06
N GLY A 611 -7.94 28.73 18.37
CA GLY A 611 -8.93 29.11 19.39
C GLY A 611 -9.29 30.59 19.35
N ARG A 612 -8.31 31.48 19.09
CA ARG A 612 -8.56 32.92 18.89
C ARG A 612 -9.38 33.20 17.63
N VAL A 613 -9.12 32.48 16.54
CA VAL A 613 -9.71 32.77 15.22
C VAL A 613 -11.06 32.07 15.02
N LEU A 614 -11.15 30.79 15.35
CA LEU A 614 -12.35 29.95 15.22
C LEU A 614 -13.27 30.04 16.44
N GLY A 615 -12.76 30.49 17.59
CA GLY A 615 -13.49 30.50 18.85
C GLY A 615 -13.59 29.12 19.50
N ASN A 616 -14.39 29.03 20.57
CA ASN A 616 -14.63 27.78 21.29
C ASN A 616 -15.75 26.93 20.65
N ASN A 617 -16.58 27.52 19.78
CA ASN A 617 -17.68 26.81 19.14
C ASN A 617 -17.23 26.23 17.79
N LEU A 618 -16.88 24.94 17.79
CA LEU A 618 -16.40 24.21 16.62
C LEU A 618 -17.56 23.57 15.81
N ASP A 619 -18.62 24.35 15.57
CA ASP A 619 -19.76 23.97 14.74
C ASP A 619 -19.40 24.04 13.24
N TYR A 620 -18.33 23.33 12.87
CA TYR A 620 -17.86 23.16 11.51
C TYR A 620 -18.10 21.72 11.08
N GLN A 621 -18.64 21.55 9.88
CA GLN A 621 -19.00 20.24 9.36
C GLN A 621 -17.80 19.53 8.72
N ARG A 622 -16.76 20.27 8.34
CA ARG A 622 -15.55 19.73 7.70
C ARG A 622 -14.34 20.63 7.94
N TYR A 623 -13.17 20.00 8.05
CA TYR A 623 -11.85 20.60 8.06
C TYR A 623 -11.03 19.99 6.92
N LEU A 624 -10.80 20.73 5.85
CA LEU A 624 -10.04 20.30 4.68
C LEU A 624 -8.60 20.79 4.79
N ILE A 625 -7.63 19.89 4.71
CA ILE A 625 -6.21 20.19 4.90
C ILE A 625 -5.44 19.80 3.63
N CYS A 626 -4.72 20.76 3.03
CA CYS A 626 -3.83 20.48 1.89
C CYS A 626 -2.59 21.37 1.92
N GLY A 627 -1.40 20.80 2.00
CA GLY A 627 -0.17 21.60 2.02
C GLY A 627 1.08 20.76 2.23
N PRO A 628 2.20 21.36 2.68
CA PRO A 628 3.44 20.63 2.86
C PRO A 628 3.33 19.55 3.96
N PRO A 629 4.16 18.49 3.93
CA PRO A 629 4.08 17.38 4.88
C PRO A 629 4.09 17.82 6.35
N GLN A 630 4.93 18.80 6.71
CA GLN A 630 4.98 19.34 8.07
C GLN A 630 3.65 19.94 8.54
N MET A 631 2.89 20.56 7.64
CA MET A 631 1.56 21.11 7.94
C MET A 631 0.55 19.98 8.11
N GLN A 632 0.60 18.97 7.25
CA GLN A 632 -0.28 17.79 7.33
C GLN A 632 -0.04 16.99 8.61
N ALA A 633 1.20 16.95 9.12
CA ALA A 633 1.54 16.28 10.37
C ALA A 633 1.13 17.07 11.62
N SER A 634 1.28 18.40 11.59
CA SER A 634 1.08 19.26 12.77
C SER A 634 -0.35 19.74 12.99
N VAL A 635 -1.11 20.03 11.93
CA VAL A 635 -2.47 20.60 12.05
C VAL A 635 -3.49 19.61 12.63
N PRO A 636 -3.57 18.33 12.22
CA PRO A 636 -4.59 17.42 12.75
C PRO A 636 -4.49 17.19 14.27
N PRO A 637 -3.30 16.96 14.87
CA PRO A 637 -3.18 16.90 16.33
C PRO A 637 -3.71 18.15 17.02
N ILE A 638 -3.41 19.35 16.50
CA ILE A 638 -3.90 20.62 17.06
C ILE A 638 -5.44 20.67 17.01
N LEU A 639 -6.05 20.29 15.90
CA LEU A 639 -7.51 20.25 15.77
C LEU A 639 -8.15 19.24 16.73
N ARG A 640 -7.54 18.07 16.92
CA ARG A 640 -7.99 17.08 17.92
C ARG A 640 -7.91 17.62 19.34
N GLU A 641 -6.83 18.33 19.68
CA GLU A 641 -6.68 18.98 21.00
C GLU A 641 -7.70 20.10 21.23
N MET A 642 -8.28 20.64 20.17
CA MET A 642 -9.41 21.56 20.22
C MET A 642 -10.77 20.84 20.33
N GLY A 643 -10.82 19.52 20.17
CA GLY A 643 -12.04 18.72 20.25
C GLY A 643 -12.66 18.36 18.90
N VAL A 644 -11.98 18.64 17.78
CA VAL A 644 -12.44 18.24 16.44
C VAL A 644 -12.35 16.71 16.31
N GLN A 645 -13.46 16.10 15.89
CA GLN A 645 -13.55 14.66 15.67
C GLN A 645 -12.79 14.25 14.40
N ASP A 646 -12.12 13.09 14.43
CA ASP A 646 -11.28 12.61 13.32
C ASP A 646 -12.03 12.51 11.98
N HIS A 647 -13.29 12.09 11.99
CA HIS A 647 -14.10 11.94 10.78
C HIS A 647 -14.49 13.27 10.12
N LEU A 648 -14.22 14.41 10.77
CA LEU A 648 -14.40 15.76 10.21
C LEU A 648 -13.11 16.31 9.59
N ILE A 649 -11.96 15.66 9.81
CA ILE A 649 -10.65 16.09 9.31
C ILE A 649 -10.33 15.32 8.03
N HIS A 650 -10.20 16.04 6.91
CA HIS A 650 -9.94 15.47 5.59
C HIS A 650 -8.67 16.02 5.00
N PHE A 651 -7.83 15.10 4.52
CA PHE A 651 -6.64 15.44 3.76
C PHE A 651 -6.97 15.43 2.27
N ILE A 652 -6.65 16.51 1.58
CA ILE A 652 -6.80 16.65 0.13
C ILE A 652 -5.49 16.31 -0.56
#